data_AF-A0A9J6RKY3-F1
#
_entry.id   AF-A0A9J6RKY3-F1
#
_cell.length_a   1.000
_cell.length_b   1.000
_cell.length_c   1.000
_cell.angle_alpha   90.00
_cell.angle_beta   90.00
_cell.angle_gamma   90.00
#
_symmetry.space_group_name_H-M   'P 1'
#
loop_
_entity.id
_entity.type
_entity.pdbx_description
1 polymer ?
#
loop_
_entity_poly.entity_id
_entity_poly.type
_entity_poly.pdbx_seq_one_letter_code
_entity_poly.pdbx_strand_id
1 'polypeptide(L)'
;MRKNHTVIALSDGSNRKSRRVISTEIQLAEGASNSVVDITRTGTFSHPRYGRFSITLAMLQSMVKNFEARTFGQDIMLDVAHDGNGKGAGGTFTRLFISPRGAGHVLQGEVEWLANGIDAVTNKGYKYLSIEYIDNYIDAEFEQEHGPTMLGAALVVRGHIKNLQKVQLAEAEGNHLTVLDNCLQHLQEGSTMKFAKLLAELKTKLMGFNLSEPVLSAVYALAELSLSHCTEEAQALLLVDAFVDNGKKLGGSNAESVDLSELTNAISALGKAGDSKALTEESLNDLLDRRDKEREQAAKKLADTTAGNIKRFSELVDAAEGLEESDRKELKDAVKDLITAEMTEGQITSLAELQITQRNALVAARKLSEMGVTLGSGPMGSVQLADAAGDSGSKVETFLREKLKHTRAYQSNQIKLSEKVSPFVSDVLALYDAQHAGAMHSMAKTLSAGGASNISDTDLPVGYQREVIRETLSDLNILQLVATFVDPSATATTQIPYTVRDVSNITNYAITPERGAIAKAGISQKMAYAYIQAMKIAIDVSNEVMHFTRSSGINFDAFAESLATASRFMRELICQRLANEIQRNADAYQAIDVPAENVSSQLDGSNSLITTANFPIVRQHTTVDLQGNTIGNTENPIAITINSVPVEPWDGTGTQSAGTYYRIANYNLGYIELVDQLGDPATPANTGTNTVGYSYATNLLKVDSDLPANTTRTKHLNTLIQAVGAAKAQMSQQRFVQPEFLLMSSILNNECTDAEQYTAAGQRNDSRVSVAGDLEAVKNIPAVGTNAPGIDLGDERIILGQTNTLAYTIAKPFSMGEVQEARNSQGQLIGAKEQYGEEYNALKVPEPLRNRFMSILYYSAAGR
;
A
#
# COMPACT_ATOMS: atom_id res chain seq x y z
N MET A 1 45.41 -15.64 56.14
CA MET A 1 44.97 -14.25 56.39
C MET A 1 43.51 -14.26 56.79
N ARG A 2 43.20 -13.96 58.06
CA ARG A 2 41.83 -13.87 58.57
C ARG A 2 41.23 -12.54 58.08
N LYS A 3 40.18 -12.58 57.25
CA LYS A 3 39.36 -11.41 56.96
C LYS A 3 38.41 -11.21 58.14
N ASN A 4 38.50 -10.06 58.81
CA ASN A 4 37.53 -9.63 59.81
C ASN A 4 36.17 -9.45 59.11
N HIS A 5 35.14 -10.09 59.65
CA HIS A 5 33.75 -9.84 59.26
C HIS A 5 33.16 -8.84 60.25
N THR A 6 32.78 -7.66 59.76
CA THR A 6 32.00 -6.69 60.51
C THR A 6 30.56 -7.21 60.60
N VAL A 7 30.10 -7.54 61.80
CA VAL A 7 28.72 -7.96 62.07
C VAL A 7 27.91 -6.72 62.43
N ILE A 8 26.92 -6.36 61.62
CA ILE A 8 25.93 -5.33 61.96
C ILE A 8 24.75 -6.06 62.64
N ALA A 9 24.54 -5.80 63.93
CA ALA A 9 23.42 -6.34 64.67
C ALA A 9 22.22 -5.38 64.59
N LEU A 10 21.13 -5.82 63.96
CA LEU A 10 19.83 -5.16 64.05
C LEU A 10 19.01 -5.89 65.12
N SER A 11 18.86 -5.28 66.29
CA SER A 11 18.05 -5.79 67.39
C SER A 11 16.60 -5.30 67.25
N ASP A 12 15.70 -6.17 66.83
CA ASP A 12 14.40 -6.32 67.50
C ASP A 12 13.82 -7.72 67.23
N GLY A 13 13.30 -8.34 68.28
CA GLY A 13 12.96 -9.76 68.33
C GLY A 13 11.52 -10.04 67.95
N SER A 14 11.30 -10.73 66.83
CA SER A 14 10.31 -11.83 66.78
C SER A 14 10.42 -12.69 65.52
N ASN A 15 10.45 -14.00 65.77
CA ASN A 15 10.19 -15.15 64.89
C ASN A 15 11.16 -15.56 63.76
N ARG A 16 11.62 -16.81 63.92
CA ARG A 16 12.44 -17.64 63.04
C ARG A 16 11.75 -17.91 61.69
N LYS A 17 12.40 -17.55 60.58
CA LYS A 17 12.34 -18.28 59.30
C LYS A 17 13.75 -18.39 58.72
N SER A 18 14.14 -19.57 58.27
CA SER A 18 15.37 -19.77 57.49
C SER A 18 15.28 -18.94 56.21
N ARG A 19 16.30 -18.10 55.95
CA ARG A 19 16.40 -17.32 54.70
C ARG A 19 17.36 -18.05 53.74
N ARG A 20 16.80 -18.59 52.65
CA ARG A 20 17.55 -19.14 51.52
C ARG A 20 17.77 -17.99 50.53
N VAL A 21 19.02 -17.67 50.23
CA VAL A 21 19.39 -16.68 49.20
C VAL A 21 19.23 -17.37 47.84
N ILE A 22 18.36 -16.84 46.99
CA ILE A 22 18.13 -17.30 45.61
C ILE A 22 18.19 -16.06 44.72
N SER A 23 18.90 -16.18 43.60
CA SER A 23 19.08 -15.13 42.61
C SER A 23 17.77 -14.79 41.88
N THR A 24 17.61 -13.49 41.60
CA THR A 24 16.81 -12.84 40.54
C THR A 24 15.29 -12.93 40.59
N GLU A 25 14.67 -11.76 40.83
CA GLU A 25 13.48 -11.26 40.12
C GLU A 25 13.73 -9.78 39.81
N ILE A 26 13.41 -9.35 38.59
CA ILE A 26 13.46 -7.93 38.18
C ILE A 26 12.06 -7.38 38.41
N GLN A 27 11.91 -6.41 39.32
CA GLN A 27 10.67 -5.71 39.60
C GLN A 27 10.89 -4.20 39.43
N LEU A 28 9.91 -3.54 38.82
CA LEU A 28 9.85 -2.09 38.63
C LEU A 28 9.28 -1.44 39.90
N ALA A 29 9.87 -0.32 40.32
CA ALA A 29 9.27 0.57 41.31
C ALA A 29 8.18 1.43 40.65
N GLU A 30 7.12 1.75 41.40
CA GLU A 30 5.97 2.52 40.94
C GLU A 30 6.40 3.86 40.31
N GLY A 31 6.06 4.06 39.03
CA GLY A 31 6.36 5.28 38.27
C GLY A 31 7.70 5.31 37.50
N ALA A 32 8.52 4.25 37.54
CA ALA A 32 9.75 4.19 36.75
C ALA A 32 9.49 3.69 35.31
N SER A 33 9.92 4.46 34.30
CA SER A 33 9.85 4.10 32.88
C SER A 33 10.97 3.17 32.41
N ASN A 34 11.91 2.77 33.28
CA ASN A 34 13.11 2.01 32.89
C ASN A 34 13.14 0.61 33.51
N SER A 35 13.40 -0.44 32.71
CA SER A 35 13.64 -1.80 33.22
C SER A 35 14.82 -2.49 32.56
N VAL A 36 15.44 -3.44 33.27
CA VAL A 36 16.50 -4.29 32.73
C VAL A 36 15.88 -5.55 32.12
N VAL A 37 16.28 -5.89 30.90
CA VAL A 37 15.76 -7.04 30.16
C VAL A 37 16.88 -7.91 29.59
N ASP A 38 16.62 -9.22 29.50
CA ASP A 38 17.51 -10.19 28.86
C ASP A 38 17.35 -10.13 27.32
N ILE A 39 18.35 -9.65 26.60
CA ILE A 39 18.32 -9.52 25.13
C ILE A 39 18.70 -10.85 24.46
N THR A 40 19.84 -11.43 24.84
CA THR A 40 20.35 -12.70 24.29
C THR A 40 21.36 -13.37 25.22
N ARG A 41 21.80 -14.59 24.92
CA ARG A 41 22.77 -15.34 25.74
C ARG A 41 23.83 -16.06 24.91
N THR A 42 24.97 -16.33 25.52
CA THR A 42 26.01 -17.16 24.91
C THR A 42 25.56 -18.60 24.70
N GLY A 43 26.01 -19.22 23.62
CA GLY A 43 25.76 -20.62 23.30
C GLY A 43 25.76 -20.90 21.80
N THR A 44 25.56 -22.17 21.43
CA THR A 44 25.37 -22.60 20.04
C THR A 44 23.89 -22.84 19.76
N PHE A 45 23.38 -22.26 18.68
CA PHE A 45 21.96 -22.25 18.30
C PHE A 45 21.80 -22.71 16.84
N SER A 46 20.56 -23.01 16.44
CA SER A 46 20.23 -23.45 15.09
C SER A 46 18.96 -22.76 14.60
N HIS A 47 19.04 -21.99 13.51
CA HIS A 47 17.92 -21.28 12.91
C HIS A 47 17.62 -21.83 11.49
N PRO A 48 16.34 -22.02 11.08
CA PRO A 48 16.00 -22.54 9.76
C PRO A 48 16.59 -21.76 8.57
N ARG A 49 16.75 -20.44 8.71
CA ARG A 49 17.31 -19.54 7.67
C ARG A 49 18.84 -19.41 7.71
N TYR A 50 19.46 -19.52 8.90
CA TYR A 50 20.87 -19.16 9.11
C TYR A 50 21.76 -20.38 9.45
N GLY A 51 21.19 -21.58 9.57
CA GLY A 51 21.93 -22.78 9.95
C GLY A 51 22.36 -22.76 11.42
N ARG A 52 23.46 -23.46 11.74
CA ARG A 52 24.05 -23.49 13.09
C ARG A 52 24.98 -22.29 13.28
N PHE A 53 24.76 -21.52 14.34
CA PHE A 53 25.59 -20.36 14.69
C PHE A 53 25.90 -20.34 16.19
N SER A 54 26.89 -19.54 16.60
CA SER A 54 27.30 -19.43 18.01
C SER A 54 27.42 -17.98 18.45
N ILE A 55 26.84 -17.66 19.60
CA ILE A 55 27.02 -16.37 20.27
C ILE A 55 28.08 -16.57 21.36
N THR A 56 29.22 -15.90 21.21
CA THR A 56 30.36 -16.00 22.13
C THR A 56 30.43 -14.79 23.07
N LEU A 57 31.19 -14.88 24.17
CA LEU A 57 31.41 -13.75 25.07
C LEU A 57 32.08 -12.56 24.35
N ALA A 58 33.03 -12.84 23.46
CA ALA A 58 33.71 -11.81 22.68
C ALA A 58 32.74 -11.03 21.78
N MET A 59 31.75 -11.69 21.19
CA MET A 59 30.70 -11.02 20.41
C MET A 59 29.83 -10.12 21.29
N LEU A 60 29.44 -10.58 22.47
CA LEU A 60 28.67 -9.74 23.40
C LEU A 60 29.46 -8.51 23.86
N GLN A 61 30.76 -8.69 24.14
CA GLN A 61 31.65 -7.58 24.50
C GLN A 61 31.80 -6.57 23.36
N SER A 62 31.90 -7.05 22.11
CA SER A 62 31.91 -6.19 20.92
C SER A 62 30.61 -5.39 20.80
N MET A 63 29.45 -6.02 21.02
CA MET A 63 28.15 -5.34 20.96
C MET A 63 28.03 -4.25 22.03
N VAL A 64 28.47 -4.50 23.26
CA VAL A 64 28.48 -3.47 24.33
C VAL A 64 29.41 -2.31 23.97
N LYS A 65 30.63 -2.62 23.51
CA LYS A 65 31.60 -1.59 23.08
C LYS A 65 31.05 -0.74 21.94
N ASN A 66 30.45 -1.38 20.92
CA ASN A 66 29.95 -0.69 19.74
C ASN A 66 28.69 0.15 20.06
N PHE A 67 27.88 -0.30 21.01
CA PHE A 67 26.75 0.46 21.56
C PHE A 67 27.22 1.71 22.31
N GLU A 68 28.19 1.58 23.22
CA GLU A 68 28.76 2.72 23.96
C GLU A 68 29.45 3.74 23.04
N ALA A 69 30.10 3.26 21.98
CA ALA A 69 30.73 4.10 20.97
C ALA A 69 29.75 4.71 19.95
N ARG A 70 28.43 4.42 20.04
CA ARG A 70 27.40 4.83 19.08
C ARG A 70 27.74 4.49 17.62
N THR A 71 28.34 3.32 17.42
CA THR A 71 28.88 2.87 16.12
C THR A 71 27.82 2.73 15.03
N PHE A 72 26.58 2.40 15.41
CA PHE A 72 25.45 2.30 14.48
C PHE A 72 24.94 3.67 13.99
N GLY A 73 25.36 4.78 14.63
CA GLY A 73 24.98 6.14 14.26
C GLY A 73 23.53 6.53 14.60
N GLN A 74 22.74 5.60 15.14
CA GLN A 74 21.33 5.81 15.53
C GLN A 74 21.07 5.23 16.93
N ASP A 75 20.06 5.75 17.62
CA ASP A 75 19.60 5.18 18.88
C ASP A 75 18.97 3.80 18.62
N ILE A 76 19.39 2.80 19.38
CA ILE A 76 18.96 1.41 19.18
C ILE A 76 17.61 1.21 19.89
N MET A 77 16.58 0.95 19.09
CA MET A 77 15.21 0.80 19.56
C MET A 77 14.87 -0.66 19.87
N LEU A 78 13.89 -0.82 20.77
CA LEU A 78 13.21 -2.08 21.02
C LEU A 78 11.87 -2.05 20.27
N ASP A 79 11.72 -2.85 19.22
CA ASP A 79 10.51 -2.87 18.38
C ASP A 79 9.43 -3.82 18.89
N VAL A 80 8.16 -3.54 18.55
CA VAL A 80 7.05 -4.48 18.78
C VAL A 80 6.93 -5.44 17.60
N ALA A 81 7.59 -6.60 17.71
CA ALA A 81 7.77 -7.66 16.71
C ALA A 81 8.71 -7.32 15.53
N HIS A 82 9.20 -8.37 14.84
CA HIS A 82 10.14 -8.28 13.72
C HIS A 82 9.47 -7.97 12.35
N ASP A 83 8.19 -7.60 12.34
CA ASP A 83 7.51 -7.24 11.10
C ASP A 83 7.80 -5.79 10.75
N GLY A 84 8.48 -5.56 9.62
CA GLY A 84 8.73 -4.23 9.03
C GLY A 84 7.47 -3.45 8.64
N ASN A 85 6.31 -3.79 9.20
CA ASN A 85 4.99 -3.18 8.98
C ASN A 85 4.64 -2.11 10.01
N GLY A 86 5.62 -1.52 10.71
CA GLY A 86 5.42 -0.27 11.44
C GLY A 86 4.56 -0.37 12.70
N LYS A 87 4.66 -1.47 13.47
CA LYS A 87 4.03 -1.55 14.81
C LYS A 87 4.64 -0.60 15.84
N GLY A 88 5.74 0.06 15.49
CA GLY A 88 6.40 1.10 16.27
C GLY A 88 7.32 0.57 17.37
N ALA A 89 8.19 1.45 17.86
CA ALA A 89 9.09 1.17 18.97
C ALA A 89 8.30 0.97 20.28
N GLY A 90 8.63 -0.09 21.01
CA GLY A 90 8.19 -0.38 22.36
C GLY A 90 9.08 0.21 23.45
N GLY A 91 10.32 0.59 23.13
CA GLY A 91 11.22 1.26 24.06
C GLY A 91 12.56 1.63 23.43
N THR A 92 13.40 2.34 24.17
CA THR A 92 14.75 2.74 23.74
C THR A 92 15.78 2.10 24.66
N PHE A 93 16.82 1.47 24.12
CA PHE A 93 17.93 0.99 24.94
C PHE A 93 18.81 2.15 25.38
N THR A 94 19.03 2.30 26.68
CA THR A 94 19.87 3.35 27.26
C THR A 94 21.24 2.84 27.67
N ARG A 95 21.35 1.55 27.98
CA ARG A 95 22.61 0.91 28.40
C ARG A 95 22.62 -0.58 28.10
N LEU A 96 23.76 -1.13 27.68
CA LEU A 96 23.98 -2.57 27.55
C LEU A 96 25.06 -3.04 28.53
N PHE A 97 24.88 -4.24 29.10
CA PHE A 97 25.89 -4.85 29.95
C PHE A 97 25.77 -6.38 29.94
N ILE A 98 26.82 -7.06 30.41
CA ILE A 98 26.91 -8.52 30.39
C ILE A 98 26.89 -9.04 31.82
N SER A 99 25.99 -10.00 32.08
CA SER A 99 25.85 -10.65 33.38
C SER A 99 26.15 -12.15 33.30
N PRO A 100 26.80 -12.75 34.30
CA PRO A 100 27.02 -14.19 34.35
C PRO A 100 25.68 -14.93 34.62
N ARG A 101 25.44 -16.03 33.91
CA ARG A 101 24.27 -16.90 34.14
C ARG A 101 24.64 -18.38 33.98
N GLY A 102 24.73 -19.08 35.10
CA GLY A 102 25.18 -20.48 35.13
C GLY A 102 26.60 -20.61 34.56
N ALA A 103 26.79 -21.45 33.55
CA ALA A 103 28.08 -21.66 32.87
C ALA A 103 28.31 -20.72 31.65
N GLY A 104 27.43 -19.75 31.41
CA GLY A 104 27.51 -18.82 30.28
C GLY A 104 27.25 -17.36 30.70
N HIS A 105 27.08 -16.50 29.71
CA HIS A 105 26.83 -15.06 29.89
C HIS A 105 25.57 -14.63 29.17
N VAL A 106 24.91 -13.58 29.67
CA VAL A 106 23.71 -12.98 29.09
C VAL A 106 23.99 -11.51 28.79
N LEU A 107 23.57 -11.06 27.61
CA LEU A 107 23.52 -9.64 27.27
C LEU A 107 22.20 -9.07 27.80
N GLN A 108 22.31 -8.10 28.69
CA GLN A 108 21.19 -7.38 29.26
C GLN A 108 21.20 -5.93 28.78
N GLY A 109 20.01 -5.37 28.64
CA GLY A 109 19.83 -3.96 28.30
C GLY A 109 18.90 -3.26 29.27
N GLU A 110 19.24 -2.03 29.62
CA GLU A 110 18.33 -1.10 30.28
C GLU A 110 17.47 -0.43 29.21
N VAL A 111 16.15 -0.59 29.33
CA VAL A 111 15.17 -0.12 28.35
C VAL A 111 14.29 0.93 29.01
N GLU A 112 14.22 2.09 28.39
CA GLU A 112 13.19 3.09 28.65
C GLU A 112 11.95 2.76 27.83
N TRP A 113 10.85 2.46 28.50
CA TRP A 113 9.62 1.97 27.88
C TRP A 113 8.77 3.10 27.30
N LEU A 114 8.37 2.94 26.04
CA LEU A 114 7.36 3.78 25.40
C LEU A 114 5.97 3.22 25.71
N ALA A 115 4.94 4.06 25.65
CA ALA A 115 3.55 3.67 25.93
C ALA A 115 3.10 2.44 25.11
N ASN A 116 3.55 2.35 23.86
CA ASN A 116 3.27 1.21 22.98
C ASN A 116 3.90 -0.10 23.47
N GLY A 117 5.10 -0.06 24.04
CA GLY A 117 5.74 -1.25 24.62
C GLY A 117 5.07 -1.70 25.91
N ILE A 118 4.63 -0.73 26.73
CA ILE A 118 3.84 -1.02 27.94
C ILE A 118 2.56 -1.77 27.54
N ASP A 119 1.81 -1.25 26.56
CA ASP A 119 0.60 -1.90 26.03
C ASP A 119 0.90 -3.28 25.39
N ALA A 120 2.01 -3.40 24.66
CA ALA A 120 2.42 -4.65 24.04
C ALA A 120 2.67 -5.77 25.05
N VAL A 121 3.32 -5.46 26.17
CA VAL A 121 3.65 -6.44 27.22
C VAL A 121 2.44 -6.75 28.11
N THR A 122 1.69 -5.73 28.51
CA THR A 122 0.55 -5.85 29.43
C THR A 122 -0.70 -6.44 28.77
N ASN A 123 -1.09 -5.92 27.60
CA ASN A 123 -2.39 -6.23 26.98
C ASN A 123 -2.26 -7.19 25.78
N LYS A 124 -1.15 -7.13 25.02
CA LYS A 124 -0.99 -7.91 23.77
C LYS A 124 -0.15 -9.19 23.91
N GLY A 125 0.36 -9.46 25.11
CA GLY A 125 1.00 -10.74 25.45
C GLY A 125 2.40 -10.97 24.88
N TYR A 126 3.11 -9.91 24.47
CA TYR A 126 4.52 -9.97 24.11
C TYR A 126 5.39 -10.11 25.36
N LYS A 127 6.12 -11.23 25.51
CA LYS A 127 6.76 -11.60 26.79
C LYS A 127 8.25 -11.98 26.68
N TYR A 128 8.81 -12.01 25.48
CA TYR A 128 10.21 -12.39 25.24
C TYR A 128 10.89 -11.41 24.28
N LEU A 129 12.22 -11.43 24.28
CA LEU A 129 13.04 -10.65 23.37
C LEU A 129 13.77 -11.52 22.35
N SER A 130 14.07 -10.91 21.21
CA SER A 130 14.85 -11.50 20.14
C SER A 130 15.73 -10.43 19.52
N ILE A 131 17.06 -10.65 19.58
CA ILE A 131 18.07 -9.69 19.12
C ILE A 131 18.20 -9.67 17.59
N GLU A 132 18.45 -8.49 17.05
CA GLU A 132 18.95 -8.28 15.69
C GLU A 132 20.40 -7.77 15.76
N TYR A 133 21.31 -8.53 15.17
CA TYR A 133 22.73 -8.17 15.12
C TYR A 133 23.36 -8.63 13.81
N ILE A 134 24.45 -7.97 13.43
CA ILE A 134 25.31 -8.34 12.30
C ILE A 134 26.68 -8.74 12.85
N ASP A 135 27.27 -9.81 12.31
CA ASP A 135 28.57 -10.34 12.74
C ASP A 135 29.75 -9.42 12.42
N ASN A 136 29.67 -8.68 11.31
CA ASN A 136 30.62 -7.63 10.96
C ASN A 136 29.88 -6.43 10.38
N TYR A 137 29.63 -5.42 11.20
CA TYR A 137 28.98 -4.19 10.76
C TYR A 137 29.98 -3.30 10.02
N ILE A 138 29.62 -2.88 8.81
CA ILE A 138 30.36 -1.93 7.99
C ILE A 138 29.56 -0.63 8.03
N ASP A 139 30.18 0.46 8.47
CA ASP A 139 29.49 1.76 8.48
C ASP A 139 29.23 2.27 7.04
N ALA A 140 28.14 3.00 6.86
CA ALA A 140 27.73 3.51 5.55
C ALA A 140 28.47 4.81 5.15
N GLU A 141 29.12 5.47 6.11
CA GLU A 141 29.76 6.78 5.91
C GLU A 141 31.25 6.66 5.55
N PHE A 142 31.96 5.67 6.10
CA PHE A 142 33.42 5.52 5.98
C PHE A 142 33.85 4.13 5.50
N GLU A 143 32.91 3.22 5.27
CA GLU A 143 33.10 1.82 4.91
C GLU A 143 34.03 1.06 5.89
N GLN A 144 34.03 1.47 7.17
CA GLN A 144 34.90 0.86 8.18
C GLN A 144 34.22 -0.35 8.86
N GLU A 145 34.98 -1.43 9.02
CA GLU A 145 34.54 -2.64 9.72
C GLU A 145 34.62 -2.48 11.25
N HIS A 146 33.51 -2.71 11.94
CA HIS A 146 33.37 -2.57 13.39
C HIS A 146 33.11 -3.89 14.13
N GLY A 147 33.03 -5.03 13.42
CA GLY A 147 32.76 -6.33 14.03
C GLY A 147 31.31 -6.49 14.50
N PRO A 148 31.04 -7.40 15.47
CA PRO A 148 29.68 -7.72 15.90
C PRO A 148 28.96 -6.51 16.53
N THR A 149 27.86 -6.08 15.93
CA THR A 149 27.09 -4.90 16.35
C THR A 149 25.60 -5.22 16.44
N MET A 150 24.97 -4.78 17.55
CA MET A 150 23.52 -4.86 17.73
C MET A 150 22.86 -3.74 16.95
N LEU A 151 21.85 -4.08 16.13
CA LEU A 151 21.07 -3.12 15.37
C LEU A 151 19.74 -2.79 16.05
N GLY A 152 19.20 -3.76 16.80
CA GLY A 152 17.90 -3.66 17.44
C GLY A 152 17.55 -4.93 18.21
N ALA A 153 16.40 -4.90 18.87
CA ALA A 153 15.75 -6.10 19.38
C ALA A 153 14.24 -5.97 19.20
N ALA A 154 13.55 -7.10 19.13
CA ALA A 154 12.09 -7.11 19.04
C ALA A 154 11.44 -7.83 20.23
N LEU A 155 10.34 -7.27 20.71
CA LEU A 155 9.37 -7.91 21.59
C LEU A 155 8.60 -8.98 20.81
N VAL A 156 8.67 -10.21 21.27
CA VAL A 156 8.08 -11.36 20.59
C VAL A 156 7.29 -12.25 21.56
N VAL A 157 6.24 -12.86 21.04
CA VAL A 157 5.45 -13.86 21.79
C VAL A 157 6.24 -15.19 21.90
N ARG A 158 7.14 -15.46 20.95
CA ARG A 158 7.94 -16.70 20.87
C ARG A 158 9.38 -16.40 20.43
N GLY A 159 10.29 -16.15 21.38
CA GLY A 159 11.71 -15.93 21.08
C GLY A 159 12.41 -17.16 20.50
N HIS A 160 13.33 -16.95 19.55
CA HIS A 160 14.10 -18.04 18.94
C HIS A 160 15.12 -18.64 19.92
N ILE A 161 15.89 -17.78 20.60
CA ILE A 161 16.79 -18.18 21.69
C ILE A 161 15.98 -18.48 22.95
N LYS A 162 16.13 -19.70 23.48
CA LYS A 162 15.38 -20.19 24.65
C LYS A 162 16.10 -19.91 25.96
N ASN A 163 15.32 -19.90 27.05
CA ASN A 163 15.77 -19.67 28.44
C ASN A 163 16.18 -18.23 28.76
N LEU A 164 15.61 -17.24 28.07
CA LEU A 164 15.66 -15.83 28.47
C LEU A 164 14.57 -15.55 29.52
N GLN A 165 14.79 -14.55 30.39
CA GLN A 165 13.76 -14.11 31.32
C GLN A 165 12.56 -13.49 30.57
N LYS A 166 11.36 -13.67 31.15
CA LYS A 166 10.15 -13.05 30.62
C LYS A 166 10.15 -11.57 30.98
N VAL A 167 9.74 -10.73 30.05
CA VAL A 167 9.46 -9.30 30.33
C VAL A 167 8.15 -9.22 31.11
N GLN A 168 8.16 -8.61 32.29
CA GLN A 168 6.99 -8.38 33.13
C GLN A 168 6.99 -6.93 33.63
N LEU A 169 5.80 -6.30 33.60
CA LEU A 169 5.56 -4.92 34.03
C LEU A 169 4.49 -4.93 35.14
N ALA A 170 4.74 -5.57 36.30
CA ALA A 170 3.91 -5.47 37.53
C ALA A 170 4.57 -6.13 38.75
N GLU A 171 4.27 -5.62 39.96
CA GLU A 171 4.75 -6.08 41.27
C GLU A 171 4.27 -7.49 41.65
N ALA A 172 5.11 -8.24 42.37
CA ALA A 172 4.65 -9.37 43.18
C ALA A 172 4.79 -8.99 44.66
N GLU A 173 3.69 -9.08 45.42
CA GLU A 173 3.72 -9.04 46.89
C GLU A 173 4.60 -10.18 47.42
N GLY A 174 5.84 -9.84 47.73
CA GLY A 174 6.84 -10.77 48.20
C GLY A 174 7.96 -10.02 48.88
N ASN A 175 7.89 -9.97 50.20
CA ASN A 175 8.88 -9.36 51.08
C ASN A 175 10.29 -9.92 50.78
N HIS A 176 11.07 -9.25 49.93
CA HIS A 176 12.45 -9.62 49.59
C HIS A 176 13.36 -8.39 49.50
N LEU A 177 14.25 -8.26 50.48
CA LEU A 177 15.36 -7.31 50.47
C LEU A 177 16.39 -7.73 49.41
N THR A 178 16.63 -6.88 48.41
CA THR A 178 17.72 -7.04 47.46
C THR A 178 18.80 -6.02 47.79
N VAL A 179 19.95 -6.47 48.30
CA VAL A 179 21.16 -5.66 48.43
C VAL A 179 21.83 -5.66 47.05
N LEU A 180 21.82 -4.52 46.36
CA LEU A 180 22.66 -4.28 45.19
C LEU A 180 24.13 -4.30 45.64
N ASP A 181 24.99 -5.06 44.95
CA ASP A 181 26.46 -4.95 45.12
C ASP A 181 26.92 -3.50 44.85
N ASN A 182 26.20 -2.79 43.97
CA ASN A 182 26.39 -1.37 43.72
C ASN A 182 25.95 -0.48 44.90
N CYS A 183 25.04 -0.92 45.77
CA CYS A 183 24.69 -0.18 47.00
C CYS A 183 25.74 -0.36 48.08
N LEU A 184 26.40 -1.52 48.21
CA LEU A 184 27.56 -1.65 49.10
C LEU A 184 28.72 -0.76 48.63
N GLN A 185 28.93 -0.71 47.32
CA GLN A 185 29.96 0.12 46.72
C GLN A 185 29.59 1.62 46.75
N HIS A 186 28.34 2.02 46.45
CA HIS A 186 27.88 3.42 46.56
C HIS A 186 27.63 3.90 47.99
N LEU A 187 27.34 3.03 48.97
CA LEU A 187 27.31 3.41 50.39
C LEU A 187 28.72 3.58 50.97
N GLN A 188 29.70 2.80 50.48
CA GLN A 188 31.12 2.95 50.83
C GLN A 188 31.76 4.15 50.11
N GLU A 189 31.49 4.34 48.82
CA GLU A 189 31.96 5.47 48.00
C GLU A 189 31.23 6.77 48.36
N GLY A 190 29.95 6.70 48.73
CA GLY A 190 29.14 7.84 49.16
C GLY A 190 29.51 8.38 50.55
N SER A 191 29.93 7.52 51.49
CA SER A 191 30.46 7.98 52.78
C SER A 191 31.88 8.55 52.63
N THR A 192 32.75 7.91 51.84
CA THR A 192 34.10 8.43 51.57
C THR A 192 34.10 9.74 50.77
N MET A 193 33.20 9.92 49.79
CA MET A 193 33.04 11.18 49.05
C MET A 193 32.45 12.32 49.91
N LYS A 194 31.54 12.01 50.85
CA LYS A 194 30.99 13.02 51.78
C LYS A 194 32.06 13.53 52.76
N PHE A 195 32.93 12.66 53.27
CA PHE A 195 34.04 13.07 54.15
C PHE A 195 35.17 13.77 53.39
N ALA A 196 35.43 13.41 52.13
CA ALA A 196 36.38 14.11 51.27
C ALA A 196 35.97 15.58 50.99
N LYS A 197 34.67 15.85 50.79
CA LYS A 197 34.15 17.23 50.68
C LYS A 197 34.34 18.03 51.98
N LEU A 198 34.06 17.42 53.14
CA LEU A 198 34.26 18.06 54.44
C LEU A 198 35.75 18.34 54.73
N LEU A 199 36.65 17.45 54.32
CA LEU A 199 38.11 17.67 54.38
C LEU A 199 38.57 18.81 53.46
N ALA A 200 38.00 18.93 52.26
CA ALA A 200 38.30 20.03 51.35
C ALA A 200 37.82 21.38 51.90
N GLU A 201 36.61 21.44 52.48
CA GLU A 201 36.09 22.63 53.16
C GLU A 201 36.93 23.00 54.41
N LEU A 202 37.35 22.01 55.21
CA LEU A 202 38.25 22.20 56.34
C LEU A 202 39.58 22.81 55.89
N LYS A 203 40.20 22.25 54.83
CA LYS A 203 41.46 22.75 54.27
C LYS A 203 41.34 24.21 53.85
N THR A 204 40.24 24.57 53.20
CA THR A 204 39.98 25.94 52.75
C THR A 204 39.79 26.91 53.93
N LYS A 205 39.08 26.49 54.99
CA LYS A 205 38.91 27.28 56.22
C LYS A 205 40.22 27.44 57.00
N LEU A 206 41.04 26.39 57.10
CA LEU A 206 42.33 26.42 57.80
C LEU A 206 43.39 27.26 57.05
N MET A 207 43.38 27.25 55.71
CA MET A 207 44.22 28.16 54.90
C MET A 207 43.90 29.64 55.15
N GLY A 208 42.67 29.97 55.56
CA GLY A 208 42.26 31.33 55.93
C GLY A 208 42.83 31.85 57.26
N PHE A 209 43.50 31.02 58.06
CA PHE A 209 44.01 31.40 59.40
C PHE A 209 45.54 31.62 59.49
N ASN A 210 46.24 31.74 58.35
CA ASN A 210 47.67 32.10 58.30
C ASN A 210 48.61 31.15 59.11
N LEU A 211 48.34 29.85 59.06
CA LEU A 211 49.15 28.80 59.72
C LEU A 211 50.38 28.42 58.87
N SER A 212 51.47 27.96 59.51
CA SER A 212 52.67 27.48 58.80
C SER A 212 52.40 26.13 58.10
N GLU A 213 53.02 25.93 56.93
CA GLU A 213 52.80 24.77 56.06
C GLU A 213 53.02 23.39 56.74
N PRO A 214 54.02 23.20 57.64
CA PRO A 214 54.20 21.95 58.37
C PRO A 214 53.08 21.66 59.39
N VAL A 215 52.55 22.71 60.02
CA VAL A 215 51.46 22.59 61.00
C VAL A 215 50.14 22.29 60.30
N LEU A 216 49.91 22.92 59.14
CA LEU A 216 48.74 22.66 58.30
C LEU A 216 48.71 21.21 57.81
N SER A 217 49.86 20.64 57.40
CA SER A 217 49.92 19.24 56.97
C SER A 217 49.70 18.26 58.12
N ALA A 218 50.23 18.55 59.31
CA ALA A 218 50.06 17.69 60.48
C ALA A 218 48.61 17.68 61.00
N VAL A 219 47.96 18.84 61.06
CA VAL A 219 46.54 18.95 61.45
C VAL A 219 45.63 18.29 60.41
N TYR A 220 45.94 18.46 59.12
CA TYR A 220 45.19 17.83 58.03
C TYR A 220 45.31 16.29 58.08
N ALA A 221 46.53 15.76 58.27
CA ALA A 221 46.75 14.32 58.38
C ALA A 221 46.04 13.72 59.62
N LEU A 222 45.99 14.45 60.73
CA LEU A 222 45.29 14.01 61.93
C LEU A 222 43.75 14.05 61.75
N ALA A 223 43.23 15.05 61.06
CA ALA A 223 41.81 15.15 60.72
C ALA A 223 41.37 14.02 59.76
N GLU A 224 42.22 13.69 58.77
CA GLU A 224 42.00 12.57 57.86
C GLU A 224 41.99 11.22 58.58
N LEU A 225 42.94 10.99 59.50
CA LEU A 225 42.97 9.79 60.34
C LEU A 225 41.73 9.69 61.23
N SER A 226 41.30 10.80 61.84
CA SER A 226 40.18 10.80 62.79
C SER A 226 38.84 10.58 62.08
N LEU A 227 38.64 11.17 60.90
CA LEU A 227 37.44 10.96 60.09
C LEU A 227 37.34 9.54 59.52
N SER A 228 38.48 8.86 59.31
CA SER A 228 38.49 7.46 58.86
C SER A 228 37.90 6.46 59.86
N HIS A 229 37.74 6.87 61.13
CA HIS A 229 37.16 6.06 62.20
C HIS A 229 35.72 6.44 62.57
N CYS A 230 35.13 7.46 61.94
CA CYS A 230 33.76 7.89 62.21
C CYS A 230 32.74 7.10 61.36
N THR A 231 31.65 6.66 62.00
CA THR A 231 30.58 5.89 61.33
C THR A 231 29.30 6.70 61.08
N GLU A 232 29.12 7.86 61.72
CA GLU A 232 27.94 8.72 61.59
C GLU A 232 28.28 10.16 61.14
N GLU A 233 27.45 10.74 60.25
CA GLU A 233 27.64 12.05 59.62
C GLU A 233 27.57 13.23 60.62
N ALA A 234 26.74 13.12 61.66
CA ALA A 234 26.60 14.15 62.69
C ALA A 234 27.85 14.29 63.59
N GLN A 235 28.53 13.18 63.89
CA GLN A 235 29.76 13.17 64.68
C GLN A 235 30.95 13.75 63.89
N ALA A 236 31.00 13.48 62.59
CA ALA A 236 32.04 14.01 61.70
C ALA A 236 31.97 15.54 61.54
N LEU A 237 30.77 16.12 61.48
CA LEU A 237 30.58 17.57 61.40
C LEU A 237 31.04 18.28 62.69
N LEU A 238 30.72 17.74 63.87
CA LEU A 238 31.20 18.27 65.15
C LEU A 238 32.72 18.18 65.29
N LEU A 239 33.32 17.10 64.80
CA LEU A 239 34.77 16.91 64.79
C LEU A 239 35.46 17.96 63.90
N VAL A 240 34.91 18.21 62.71
CA VAL A 240 35.41 19.23 61.76
C VAL A 240 35.33 20.63 62.36
N ASP A 241 34.23 20.99 63.03
CA ASP A 241 34.12 22.30 63.70
C ASP A 241 35.10 22.43 64.89
N ALA A 242 35.36 21.35 65.64
CA ALA A 242 36.39 21.33 66.68
C ALA A 242 37.81 21.52 66.10
N PHE A 243 38.10 20.96 64.92
CA PHE A 243 39.36 21.21 64.21
C PHE A 243 39.47 22.65 63.69
N VAL A 244 38.37 23.26 63.24
CA VAL A 244 38.33 24.69 62.83
C VAL A 244 38.58 25.60 64.03
N ASP A 245 37.95 25.34 65.18
CA ASP A 245 38.11 26.17 66.38
C ASP A 245 39.48 26.00 67.05
N ASN A 246 40.08 24.81 67.02
CA ASN A 246 41.47 24.63 67.42
C ASN A 246 42.45 25.27 66.42
N GLY A 247 42.15 25.23 65.12
CA GLY A 247 42.89 25.95 64.07
C GLY A 247 42.91 27.46 64.29
N LYS A 248 41.79 28.05 64.74
CA LYS A 248 41.72 29.47 65.15
C LYS A 248 42.57 29.78 66.39
N LYS A 249 42.67 28.87 67.36
CA LYS A 249 43.51 29.06 68.57
C LYS A 249 45.02 28.95 68.27
N LEU A 250 45.39 28.18 67.24
CA LEU A 250 46.77 28.03 66.75
C LEU A 250 47.21 29.15 65.79
N GLY A 251 46.24 29.83 65.16
CA GLY A 251 46.47 30.97 64.27
C GLY A 251 47.21 32.10 64.97
N GLY A 252 48.41 32.41 64.49
CA GLY A 252 49.29 33.46 65.04
C GLY A 252 50.56 32.95 65.77
N SER A 253 50.78 31.63 65.88
CA SER A 253 52.00 31.06 66.47
C SER A 253 53.00 30.59 65.40
N ASN A 254 54.16 31.25 65.29
CA ASN A 254 55.25 30.91 64.37
C ASN A 254 56.19 29.82 64.95
N ALA A 255 55.63 28.70 65.42
CA ALA A 255 56.44 27.58 65.91
C ALA A 255 56.69 26.54 64.79
N GLU A 256 57.96 26.18 64.55
CA GLU A 256 58.37 25.14 63.59
C GLU A 256 58.00 23.71 64.03
N SER A 257 57.56 23.52 65.28
CA SER A 257 57.05 22.24 65.79
C SER A 257 55.98 22.48 66.86
N VAL A 258 54.78 21.90 66.66
CA VAL A 258 53.67 21.94 67.63
C VAL A 258 53.62 20.61 68.37
N ASP A 259 53.54 20.66 69.70
CA ASP A 259 53.27 19.49 70.54
C ASP A 259 51.80 19.09 70.37
N LEU A 260 51.57 18.04 69.58
CA LEU A 260 50.24 17.53 69.24
C LEU A 260 49.65 16.60 70.32
N SER A 261 50.31 16.48 71.47
CA SER A 261 49.90 15.58 72.55
C SER A 261 48.51 15.91 73.12
N GLU A 262 48.12 17.17 73.23
CA GLU A 262 46.77 17.57 73.69
C GLU A 262 45.66 17.14 72.71
N LEU A 263 45.91 17.25 71.41
CA LEU A 263 44.96 16.88 70.35
C LEU A 263 44.85 15.35 70.22
N THR A 264 45.98 14.64 70.40
CA THR A 264 46.04 13.18 70.44
C THR A 264 45.30 12.62 71.67
N ASN A 265 45.36 13.34 72.80
CA ASN A 265 44.62 13.00 74.02
C ASN A 265 43.11 13.27 73.88
N ALA A 266 42.69 14.32 73.17
CA ALA A 266 41.28 14.58 72.85
C ALA A 266 40.67 13.51 71.93
N ILE A 267 41.45 12.98 70.97
CA ILE A 267 41.05 11.88 70.08
C ILE A 267 40.99 10.55 70.85
N SER A 268 41.91 10.34 71.79
CA SER A 268 41.90 9.16 72.68
C SER A 268 40.70 9.12 73.63
N ALA A 269 40.07 10.27 73.91
CA ALA A 269 38.83 10.38 74.69
C ALA A 269 37.57 9.98 73.88
N LEU A 270 37.61 10.02 72.55
CA LEU A 270 36.51 9.59 71.67
C LEU A 270 36.52 8.06 71.39
N GLY A 271 37.65 7.39 71.62
CA GLY A 271 37.89 5.98 71.26
C GLY A 271 37.62 4.94 72.36
N LYS A 272 37.12 5.32 73.54
CA LYS A 272 36.69 4.36 74.58
C LYS A 272 35.27 4.61 75.00
N ALA A 273 34.45 3.57 74.87
CA ALA A 273 33.12 3.50 75.46
C ALA A 273 33.17 3.86 76.96
N GLY A 274 32.32 4.80 77.37
CA GLY A 274 32.02 5.08 78.76
C GLY A 274 32.68 6.35 79.32
N ASP A 275 31.86 7.38 79.47
CA ASP A 275 31.95 8.47 80.45
C ASP A 275 32.93 9.64 80.15
N SER A 276 32.38 10.79 79.73
CA SER A 276 32.67 12.10 80.35
C SER A 276 31.92 13.26 79.67
N LYS A 277 31.36 14.12 80.53
CA LYS A 277 30.62 15.35 80.25
C LYS A 277 31.44 16.38 79.46
N ALA A 278 30.97 16.76 78.26
CA ALA A 278 31.09 18.12 77.70
C ALA A 278 30.39 18.21 76.34
N LEU A 279 29.15 18.74 76.32
CA LEU A 279 28.39 19.38 75.22
C LEU A 279 26.90 19.18 75.51
N THR A 280 26.26 20.18 76.12
CA THR A 280 24.84 20.13 76.50
C THR A 280 23.92 20.24 75.28
N GLU A 281 22.84 19.44 75.25
CA GLU A 281 21.82 19.36 74.18
C GLU A 281 21.26 20.72 73.74
N GLU A 282 21.23 21.72 74.62
CA GLU A 282 20.75 23.07 74.33
C GLU A 282 21.59 23.82 73.27
N SER A 283 22.92 23.67 73.29
CA SER A 283 23.78 24.36 72.32
C SER A 283 23.78 23.70 70.94
N LEU A 284 23.37 22.43 70.85
CA LEU A 284 23.20 21.71 69.60
C LEU A 284 21.87 22.10 68.93
N ASN A 285 20.81 22.25 69.71
CA ASN A 285 19.48 22.63 69.20
C ASN A 285 19.44 24.10 68.72
N ASP A 286 20.08 25.04 69.42
CA ASP A 286 20.05 26.46 69.03
C ASP A 286 20.83 26.72 67.71
N LEU A 287 21.86 25.90 67.43
CA LEU A 287 22.65 25.96 66.20
C LEU A 287 21.91 25.31 65.02
N LEU A 288 21.16 24.23 65.27
CA LEU A 288 20.25 23.61 64.29
C LEU A 288 19.08 24.55 63.95
N ASP A 289 18.43 25.15 64.95
CA ASP A 289 17.31 26.09 64.77
C ASP A 289 17.71 27.35 63.98
N ARG A 290 18.92 27.87 64.23
CA ARG A 290 19.44 29.01 63.48
C ARG A 290 19.72 28.65 62.02
N ARG A 291 20.23 27.44 61.76
CA ARG A 291 20.47 26.94 60.40
C ARG A 291 19.17 26.65 59.65
N ASP A 292 18.15 26.16 60.35
CA ASP A 292 16.84 25.87 59.77
C ASP A 292 16.09 27.17 59.43
N LYS A 293 16.21 28.22 60.25
CA LYS A 293 15.69 29.56 59.92
C LYS A 293 16.38 30.21 58.71
N GLU A 294 17.70 30.08 58.57
CA GLU A 294 18.44 30.59 57.41
C GLU A 294 18.08 29.80 56.13
N ARG A 295 17.88 28.47 56.24
CA ARG A 295 17.38 27.63 55.13
C ARG A 295 15.95 27.97 54.73
N GLU A 296 15.05 28.21 55.68
CA GLU A 296 13.66 28.61 55.40
C GLU A 296 13.59 29.96 54.67
N GLN A 297 14.44 30.93 55.05
CA GLN A 297 14.48 32.23 54.38
C GLN A 297 15.07 32.13 52.96
N ALA A 298 16.08 31.28 52.75
CA ALA A 298 16.61 31.01 51.42
C ALA A 298 15.58 30.28 50.53
N ALA A 299 14.86 29.31 51.08
CA ALA A 299 13.81 28.57 50.37
C ALA A 299 12.63 29.46 49.98
N LYS A 300 12.22 30.40 50.85
CA LYS A 300 11.17 31.39 50.53
C LYS A 300 11.57 32.32 49.39
N LYS A 301 12.79 32.86 49.40
CA LYS A 301 13.28 33.70 48.29
C LYS A 301 13.35 32.94 46.96
N LEU A 302 13.74 31.65 46.99
CA LEU A 302 13.81 30.81 45.81
C LEU A 302 12.41 30.50 45.25
N ALA A 303 11.45 30.24 46.14
CA ALA A 303 10.05 30.00 45.79
C ALA A 303 9.40 31.25 45.18
N ASP A 304 9.62 32.44 45.77
CA ASP A 304 9.08 33.70 45.27
C ASP A 304 9.64 34.06 43.88
N THR A 305 10.93 33.80 43.64
CA THR A 305 11.59 34.02 42.33
C THR A 305 11.05 33.04 41.28
N THR A 306 10.85 31.77 41.63
CA THR A 306 10.26 30.76 40.75
C THR A 306 8.83 31.12 40.38
N ALA A 307 8.02 31.58 41.34
CA ALA A 307 6.65 32.04 41.09
C ALA A 307 6.59 33.24 40.15
N GLY A 308 7.55 34.18 40.26
CA GLY A 308 7.70 35.31 39.33
C GLY A 308 7.99 34.86 37.91
N ASN A 309 8.91 33.91 37.74
CA ASN A 309 9.29 33.35 36.43
C ASN A 309 8.14 32.59 35.75
N ILE A 310 7.38 31.78 36.51
CA ILE A 310 6.19 31.06 36.02
C ILE A 310 5.11 32.04 35.54
N LYS A 311 4.89 33.12 36.30
CA LYS A 311 3.94 34.16 35.92
C LYS A 311 4.33 34.83 34.60
N ARG A 312 5.61 35.13 34.43
CA ARG A 312 6.13 35.77 33.21
C ARG A 312 5.97 34.87 31.97
N PHE A 313 6.27 33.59 32.08
CA PHE A 313 6.01 32.61 31.03
C PHE A 313 4.52 32.54 30.66
N SER A 314 3.65 32.51 31.67
CA SER A 314 2.20 32.43 31.48
C SER A 314 1.65 33.64 30.71
N GLU A 315 2.14 34.84 31.00
CA GLU A 315 1.78 36.08 30.28
C GLU A 315 2.20 36.05 28.81
N LEU A 316 3.38 35.48 28.48
CA LEU A 316 3.85 35.35 27.10
C LEU A 316 3.02 34.34 26.30
N VAL A 317 2.61 33.24 26.93
CA VAL A 317 1.74 32.22 26.32
C VAL A 317 0.33 32.77 26.06
N ASP A 318 -0.19 33.64 26.94
CA ASP A 318 -1.49 34.29 26.73
C ASP A 318 -1.47 35.33 25.61
N ALA A 319 -0.33 36.00 25.40
CA ALA A 319 -0.17 36.99 24.34
C ALA A 319 0.02 36.37 22.93
N ALA A 320 0.27 35.07 22.81
CA ALA A 320 0.54 34.41 21.53
C ALA A 320 -0.71 34.34 20.63
N GLU A 321 -0.61 34.65 19.34
CA GLU A 321 -1.71 34.47 18.38
C GLU A 321 -1.73 33.05 17.78
N GLY A 322 -2.91 32.50 17.49
CA GLY A 322 -3.07 31.21 16.78
C GLY A 322 -3.32 29.95 17.63
N LEU A 323 -3.25 30.06 18.97
CA LEU A 323 -3.52 28.96 19.91
C LEU A 323 -4.92 29.07 20.54
N GLU A 324 -5.64 27.95 20.63
CA GLU A 324 -6.92 27.86 21.34
C GLU A 324 -6.73 27.83 22.86
N GLU A 325 -7.80 28.12 23.62
CA GLU A 325 -7.74 28.26 25.08
C GLU A 325 -7.35 26.95 25.80
N SER A 326 -7.71 25.79 25.22
CA SER A 326 -7.30 24.46 25.67
C SER A 326 -5.78 24.24 25.53
N ASP A 327 -5.20 24.59 24.37
CA ASP A 327 -3.78 24.41 24.09
C ASP A 327 -2.89 25.30 24.97
N ARG A 328 -3.34 26.52 25.28
CA ARG A 328 -2.63 27.43 26.19
C ARG A 328 -2.55 26.87 27.60
N LYS A 329 -3.62 26.21 28.06
CA LYS A 329 -3.67 25.62 29.40
C LYS A 329 -2.72 24.44 29.52
N GLU A 330 -2.72 23.54 28.53
CA GLU A 330 -1.78 22.41 28.49
C GLU A 330 -0.32 22.86 28.46
N LEU A 331 0.01 23.90 27.69
CA LEU A 331 1.38 24.40 27.58
C LEU A 331 1.88 25.04 28.89
N LYS A 332 0.99 25.74 29.61
CA LYS A 332 1.30 26.26 30.95
C LYS A 332 1.51 25.15 31.97
N ASP A 333 0.68 24.12 31.95
CA ASP A 333 0.76 23.02 32.91
C ASP A 333 2.02 22.15 32.67
N ALA A 334 2.37 21.88 31.40
CA ALA A 334 3.53 21.05 31.05
C ALA A 334 4.88 21.71 31.37
N VAL A 335 4.97 23.05 31.28
CA VAL A 335 6.24 23.78 31.43
C VAL A 335 6.43 24.33 32.85
N LYS A 336 5.37 24.35 33.67
CA LYS A 336 5.40 24.87 35.05
C LYS A 336 6.52 24.26 35.91
N ASP A 337 6.76 22.97 35.78
CA ASP A 337 7.74 22.23 36.58
C ASP A 337 9.18 22.34 36.04
N LEU A 338 9.36 22.85 34.82
CA LEU A 338 10.65 23.05 34.16
C LEU A 338 11.26 24.43 34.43
N ILE A 339 10.46 25.38 34.91
CA ILE A 339 10.91 26.75 35.20
C ILE A 339 11.54 26.79 36.59
N THR A 340 12.83 27.12 36.67
CA THR A 340 13.58 27.22 37.93
C THR A 340 13.89 28.68 38.30
N ALA A 341 14.28 28.91 39.56
CA ALA A 341 14.67 30.24 40.05
C ALA A 341 15.94 30.81 39.39
N GLU A 342 16.79 29.95 38.81
CA GLU A 342 18.08 30.35 38.22
C GLU A 342 17.96 30.79 36.75
N MET A 343 16.80 30.60 36.13
CA MET A 343 16.57 30.99 34.75
C MET A 343 16.54 32.51 34.59
N THR A 344 17.32 33.02 33.66
CA THR A 344 17.33 34.45 33.30
C THR A 344 16.09 34.83 32.47
N GLU A 345 15.70 36.11 32.50
CA GLU A 345 14.53 36.61 31.75
C GLU A 345 14.62 36.32 30.24
N GLY A 346 15.82 36.38 29.66
CA GLY A 346 16.06 36.03 28.27
C GLY A 346 15.81 34.54 27.98
N GLN A 347 16.22 33.66 28.88
CA GLN A 347 16.00 32.21 28.73
C GLN A 347 14.51 31.84 28.82
N ILE A 348 13.74 32.51 29.67
CA ILE A 348 12.29 32.27 29.79
C ILE A 348 11.56 32.74 28.52
N THR A 349 11.99 33.87 27.94
CA THR A 349 11.41 34.39 26.70
C THR A 349 11.71 33.47 25.52
N SER A 350 12.96 33.02 25.37
CA SER A 350 13.32 32.06 24.32
C SER A 350 12.66 30.69 24.51
N LEU A 351 12.49 30.23 25.75
CA LEU A 351 11.73 29.01 26.06
C LEU A 351 10.27 29.16 25.62
N ALA A 352 9.63 30.29 25.94
CA ALA A 352 8.26 30.57 25.53
C ALA A 352 8.11 30.60 24.01
N GLU A 353 8.98 31.30 23.30
CA GLU A 353 8.96 31.37 21.83
C GLU A 353 9.12 29.99 21.18
N LEU A 354 10.06 29.18 21.67
CA LEU A 354 10.30 27.83 21.16
C LEU A 354 9.09 26.91 21.39
N GLN A 355 8.48 26.97 22.58
CA GLN A 355 7.31 26.16 22.93
C GLN A 355 6.06 26.59 22.15
N ILE A 356 5.83 27.89 21.99
CA ILE A 356 4.73 28.43 21.16
C ILE A 356 4.90 28.00 19.70
N THR A 357 6.13 28.07 19.18
CA THR A 357 6.44 27.66 17.80
C THR A 357 6.20 26.17 17.58
N GLN A 358 6.65 25.32 18.51
CA GLN A 358 6.38 23.88 18.46
C GLN A 358 4.88 23.57 18.52
N ARG A 359 4.15 24.24 19.41
CA ARG A 359 2.71 23.99 19.56
C ARG A 359 1.92 24.44 18.33
N ASN A 360 2.25 25.59 17.76
CA ASN A 360 1.66 26.05 16.50
C ASN A 360 1.94 25.08 15.34
N ALA A 361 3.15 24.50 15.27
CA ALA A 361 3.48 23.47 14.29
C ALA A 361 2.66 22.19 14.50
N LEU A 362 2.44 21.76 15.75
CA LEU A 362 1.59 20.61 16.07
C LEU A 362 0.12 20.84 15.75
N VAL A 363 -0.41 22.04 16.04
CA VAL A 363 -1.80 22.41 15.68
C VAL A 363 -1.97 22.43 14.16
N ALA A 364 -1.00 22.98 13.43
CA ALA A 364 -0.98 22.94 11.97
C ALA A 364 -0.94 21.49 11.44
N ALA A 365 -0.10 20.63 12.03
CA ALA A 365 -0.01 19.22 11.69
C ALA A 365 -1.31 18.45 11.98
N ARG A 366 -1.99 18.76 13.10
CA ARG A 366 -3.30 18.18 13.44
C ARG A 366 -4.37 18.60 12.44
N LYS A 367 -4.43 19.89 12.07
CA LYS A 367 -5.33 20.40 11.02
C LYS A 367 -5.04 19.77 9.65
N LEU A 368 -3.77 19.57 9.29
CA LEU A 368 -3.37 18.86 8.08
C LEU A 368 -3.76 17.38 8.09
N SER A 369 -3.66 16.72 9.25
CA SER A 369 -4.11 15.35 9.45
C SER A 369 -5.63 15.21 9.37
N GLU A 370 -6.40 16.19 9.90
CA GLU A 370 -7.86 16.24 9.77
C GLU A 370 -8.30 16.47 8.32
N MET A 371 -7.49 17.15 7.50
CA MET A 371 -7.70 17.30 6.05
C MET A 371 -7.27 16.06 5.25
N GLY A 372 -6.89 14.96 5.90
CA GLY A 372 -6.59 13.68 5.25
C GLY A 372 -5.17 13.54 4.69
N VAL A 373 -4.23 14.41 5.06
CA VAL A 373 -2.82 14.30 4.64
C VAL A 373 -2.04 13.50 5.69
N THR A 374 -1.65 12.27 5.35
CA THR A 374 -0.75 11.44 6.18
C THR A 374 0.71 11.71 5.78
N LEU A 375 1.43 12.47 6.60
CA LEU A 375 2.87 12.65 6.47
C LEU A 375 3.59 11.41 7.03
N GLY A 376 4.16 10.60 6.13
CA GLY A 376 5.05 9.50 6.50
C GLY A 376 6.34 10.03 7.14
N SER A 377 6.73 9.44 8.27
CA SER A 377 7.90 9.82 9.06
C SER A 377 9.20 9.46 8.31
N GLY A 378 9.98 10.48 7.93
CA GLY A 378 11.34 10.34 7.35
C GLY A 378 12.03 11.71 7.21
N PRO A 379 13.37 11.80 7.37
CA PRO A 379 14.07 13.08 7.45
C PRO A 379 14.23 13.75 6.06
N MET A 380 13.75 15.00 5.99
CA MET A 380 14.06 16.09 5.07
C MET A 380 14.75 15.73 3.74
N GLY A 381 13.95 15.35 2.75
CA GLY A 381 14.25 15.54 1.33
C GLY A 381 13.03 16.16 0.67
N SER A 382 13.17 17.39 0.15
CA SER A 382 12.15 18.24 -0.50
C SER A 382 10.70 17.93 -0.14
N VAL A 383 10.00 18.87 0.53
CA VAL A 383 8.53 18.84 0.59
C VAL A 383 8.01 18.87 -0.85
N GLN A 384 7.83 17.70 -1.44
CA GLN A 384 6.91 17.53 -2.53
C GLN A 384 5.57 17.62 -1.83
N LEU A 385 4.88 18.73 -2.04
CA LEU A 385 3.43 18.68 -2.03
C LEU A 385 3.11 17.51 -2.95
N ALA A 386 2.74 16.37 -2.38
CA ALA A 386 2.02 15.38 -3.12
C ALA A 386 0.73 16.11 -3.50
N ASP A 387 0.77 16.73 -4.68
CA ASP A 387 -0.39 16.91 -5.53
C ASP A 387 -1.26 15.68 -5.28
N ALA A 388 -2.44 15.90 -4.70
CA ALA A 388 -3.31 14.84 -4.18
C ALA A 388 -3.32 13.68 -5.16
N ALA A 389 -3.09 12.44 -4.70
CA ALA A 389 -2.94 11.26 -5.55
C ALA A 389 -3.95 11.29 -6.72
N GLY A 390 -3.48 11.68 -7.92
CA GLY A 390 -4.32 12.00 -9.08
C GLY A 390 -4.06 13.35 -9.78
N ASP A 391 -3.46 14.35 -9.12
CA ASP A 391 -3.30 15.70 -9.70
C ASP A 391 -2.11 15.83 -10.67
N SER A 392 -1.09 14.97 -10.56
CA SER A 392 -0.03 14.90 -11.60
C SER A 392 -0.57 14.43 -12.95
N GLY A 393 -1.48 13.43 -12.95
CA GLY A 393 -2.11 12.90 -14.15
C GLY A 393 -3.04 13.92 -14.82
N SER A 394 -3.84 14.65 -14.03
CA SER A 394 -4.72 15.72 -14.52
C SER A 394 -3.93 16.92 -15.08
N LYS A 395 -2.79 17.28 -14.48
CA LYS A 395 -1.90 18.34 -14.97
C LYS A 395 -1.27 17.98 -16.31
N VAL A 396 -0.74 16.76 -16.43
CA VAL A 396 -0.19 16.24 -17.68
C VAL A 396 -1.28 16.17 -18.75
N GLU A 397 -2.49 15.70 -18.40
CA GLU A 397 -3.65 15.68 -19.30
C GLU A 397 -3.98 17.08 -19.82
N THR A 398 -4.13 18.05 -18.92
CA THR A 398 -4.54 19.42 -19.29
C THR A 398 -3.54 20.03 -20.27
N PHE A 399 -2.24 19.85 -20.02
CA PHE A 399 -1.19 20.32 -20.91
C PHE A 399 -1.24 19.64 -22.30
N LEU A 400 -1.33 18.31 -22.33
CA LEU A 400 -1.38 17.56 -23.59
C LEU A 400 -2.62 17.91 -24.42
N ARG A 401 -3.78 18.04 -23.78
CA ARG A 401 -5.02 18.42 -24.46
C ARG A 401 -4.96 19.83 -25.02
N GLU A 402 -4.32 20.77 -24.34
CA GLU A 402 -4.08 22.11 -24.89
C GLU A 402 -3.23 22.03 -26.17
N LYS A 403 -2.16 21.24 -26.18
CA LYS A 403 -1.34 21.03 -27.38
C LYS A 403 -2.10 20.32 -28.51
N LEU A 404 -2.87 19.27 -28.20
CA LEU A 404 -3.65 18.52 -29.19
C LEU A 404 -4.74 19.38 -29.84
N LYS A 405 -5.35 20.32 -29.10
CA LYS A 405 -6.31 21.28 -29.67
C LYS A 405 -5.71 22.17 -30.77
N HIS A 406 -4.40 22.36 -30.79
CA HIS A 406 -3.71 23.12 -31.83
C HIS A 406 -3.30 22.28 -33.05
N THR A 407 -3.50 20.96 -33.02
CA THR A 407 -3.12 20.06 -34.13
C THR A 407 -4.17 20.02 -35.24
N ARG A 408 -3.75 19.65 -36.45
CA ARG A 408 -4.66 19.42 -37.58
C ARG A 408 -5.64 18.29 -37.31
N ALA A 409 -5.22 17.23 -36.62
CA ALA A 409 -6.08 16.09 -36.27
C ALA A 409 -7.33 16.54 -35.49
N TYR A 410 -7.18 17.46 -34.53
CA TYR A 410 -8.31 18.06 -33.82
C TYR A 410 -9.15 18.96 -34.74
N GLN A 411 -8.53 19.81 -35.57
CA GLN A 411 -9.24 20.67 -36.52
C GLN A 411 -10.05 19.87 -37.56
N SER A 412 -9.59 18.66 -37.91
CA SER A 412 -10.28 17.73 -38.81
C SER A 412 -11.28 16.80 -38.10
N ASN A 413 -11.56 17.00 -36.81
CA ASN A 413 -12.44 16.14 -35.99
C ASN A 413 -12.03 14.65 -35.96
N GLN A 414 -10.74 14.34 -36.14
CA GLN A 414 -10.23 12.97 -35.97
C GLN A 414 -10.04 12.59 -34.50
N ILE A 415 -9.87 13.58 -33.62
CA ILE A 415 -9.77 13.44 -32.17
C ILE A 415 -10.85 14.33 -31.54
N LYS A 416 -11.66 13.78 -30.63
CA LYS A 416 -12.78 14.50 -30.01
C LYS A 416 -12.38 15.22 -28.72
N LEU A 417 -11.48 14.66 -27.92
CA LEU A 417 -11.02 15.23 -26.63
C LEU A 417 -12.19 15.57 -25.69
N SER A 418 -13.12 14.64 -25.47
CA SER A 418 -14.32 14.86 -24.63
C SER A 418 -13.97 15.44 -23.25
N GLU A 419 -14.68 16.47 -22.81
CA GLU A 419 -14.51 17.03 -21.46
C GLU A 419 -15.05 16.12 -20.37
N LYS A 420 -16.08 15.33 -20.68
CA LYS A 420 -16.69 14.38 -19.74
C LYS A 420 -16.27 12.95 -20.09
N VAL A 421 -15.77 12.24 -19.09
CA VAL A 421 -15.45 10.80 -19.17
C VAL A 421 -16.46 10.00 -18.36
N SER A 422 -16.75 8.78 -18.80
CA SER A 422 -17.57 7.85 -18.03
C SER A 422 -16.83 7.40 -16.76
N PRO A 423 -17.55 6.97 -15.70
CA PRO A 423 -16.92 6.47 -14.48
C PRO A 423 -15.90 5.36 -14.76
N PHE A 424 -16.24 4.43 -15.65
CA PHE A 424 -15.33 3.35 -16.07
C PHE A 424 -14.02 3.87 -16.66
N VAL A 425 -14.08 4.86 -17.57
CA VAL A 425 -12.86 5.45 -18.14
C VAL A 425 -12.03 6.13 -17.05
N SER A 426 -12.68 6.79 -16.08
CA SER A 426 -11.98 7.36 -14.92
C SER A 426 -11.28 6.29 -14.09
N ASP A 427 -11.91 5.14 -13.86
CA ASP A 427 -11.31 4.03 -13.10
C ASP A 427 -10.12 3.40 -13.82
N VAL A 428 -10.23 3.23 -15.15
CA VAL A 428 -9.12 2.74 -15.99
C VAL A 428 -7.95 3.72 -16.01
N LEU A 429 -8.23 5.02 -16.11
CA LEU A 429 -7.20 6.06 -16.04
C LEU A 429 -6.56 6.13 -14.65
N ALA A 430 -7.33 5.99 -13.57
CA ALA A 430 -6.79 5.93 -12.22
C ALA A 430 -5.88 4.71 -12.02
N LEU A 431 -6.25 3.55 -12.59
CA LEU A 431 -5.40 2.37 -12.60
C LEU A 431 -4.10 2.62 -13.39
N TYR A 432 -4.20 3.24 -14.56
CA TYR A 432 -3.03 3.59 -15.38
C TYR A 432 -2.10 4.57 -14.64
N ASP A 433 -2.67 5.59 -14.00
CA ASP A 433 -1.95 6.60 -13.22
C ASP A 433 -1.25 5.96 -12.00
N ALA A 434 -1.89 4.99 -11.34
CA ALA A 434 -1.29 4.24 -10.24
C ALA A 434 -0.10 3.37 -10.71
N GLN A 435 -0.20 2.73 -11.88
CA GLN A 435 0.87 1.91 -12.45
C GLN A 435 2.08 2.75 -12.91
N HIS A 436 1.85 3.99 -13.34
CA HIS A 436 2.88 4.88 -13.90
C HIS A 436 3.15 6.13 -13.05
N ALA A 437 2.84 6.08 -11.75
CA ALA A 437 2.85 7.25 -10.86
C ALA A 437 4.20 7.99 -10.85
N GLY A 438 5.32 7.25 -10.80
CA GLY A 438 6.67 7.85 -10.80
C GLY A 438 6.99 8.59 -12.10
N ALA A 439 6.66 7.99 -13.24
CA ALA A 439 6.86 8.60 -14.56
C ALA A 439 5.94 9.81 -14.75
N MET A 440 4.68 9.72 -14.33
CA MET A 440 3.72 10.84 -14.37
C MET A 440 4.15 12.02 -13.52
N HIS A 441 4.66 11.75 -12.32
CA HIS A 441 5.16 12.81 -11.44
C HIS A 441 6.39 13.51 -12.02
N SER A 442 7.32 12.73 -12.60
CA SER A 442 8.48 13.30 -13.29
C SER A 442 8.09 14.17 -14.49
N MET A 443 7.06 13.76 -15.23
CA MET A 443 6.52 14.50 -16.37
C MET A 443 5.81 15.77 -15.91
N ALA A 444 4.97 15.70 -14.89
CA ALA A 444 4.33 16.89 -14.31
C ALA A 444 5.37 17.91 -13.81
N LYS A 445 6.48 17.44 -13.24
CA LYS A 445 7.61 18.27 -12.80
C LYS A 445 8.36 18.94 -13.97
N THR A 446 8.64 18.20 -15.04
CA THR A 446 9.31 18.77 -16.23
C THR A 446 8.43 19.80 -16.95
N LEU A 447 7.12 19.53 -17.04
CA LEU A 447 6.12 20.44 -17.61
C LEU A 447 5.96 21.73 -16.79
N SER A 448 5.88 21.62 -15.46
CA SER A 448 5.77 22.78 -14.57
C SER A 448 7.04 23.63 -14.51
N ALA A 449 8.21 23.03 -14.77
CA ALA A 449 9.49 23.74 -14.83
C ALA A 449 9.74 24.46 -16.17
N GLY A 450 8.84 24.35 -17.16
CA GLY A 450 9.02 24.93 -18.50
C GLY A 450 10.23 24.35 -19.26
N GLY A 451 10.72 23.17 -18.85
CA GLY A 451 11.91 22.55 -19.42
C GLY A 451 11.63 21.95 -20.79
N ALA A 452 12.50 22.20 -21.76
CA ALA A 452 12.48 21.51 -23.04
C ALA A 452 12.64 20.00 -22.82
N SER A 453 11.70 19.20 -23.33
CA SER A 453 11.89 17.76 -23.49
C SER A 453 13.16 17.55 -24.30
N ASN A 454 14.17 16.90 -23.72
CA ASN A 454 15.43 16.68 -24.40
C ASN A 454 15.20 15.79 -25.64
N ILE A 455 15.92 16.09 -26.72
CA ILE A 455 15.89 15.37 -28.01
C ILE A 455 16.16 13.85 -27.87
N SER A 456 16.71 13.40 -26.73
CA SER A 456 17.05 12.01 -26.43
C SER A 456 15.91 11.18 -25.83
N ASP A 457 14.81 11.77 -25.35
CA ASP A 457 13.66 10.99 -24.86
C ASP A 457 12.87 10.46 -26.06
N THR A 458 13.26 9.27 -26.52
CA THR A 458 12.61 8.56 -27.63
C THR A 458 11.44 7.68 -27.21
N ASP A 459 11.24 7.47 -25.91
CA ASP A 459 10.09 6.70 -25.40
C ASP A 459 8.83 7.53 -25.46
N LEU A 460 7.74 6.97 -26.01
CA LEU A 460 6.40 7.58 -25.99
C LEU A 460 6.05 7.99 -24.55
N PRO A 461 6.00 9.30 -24.22
CA PRO A 461 5.81 9.70 -22.83
C PRO A 461 4.49 9.16 -22.28
N VAL A 462 4.49 8.68 -21.03
CA VAL A 462 3.35 8.01 -20.38
C VAL A 462 2.05 8.84 -20.43
N GLY A 463 2.15 10.18 -20.45
CA GLY A 463 1.00 11.08 -20.67
C GLY A 463 0.28 10.87 -22.00
N TYR A 464 0.99 10.50 -23.06
CA TYR A 464 0.39 10.22 -24.36
C TYR A 464 -0.39 8.90 -24.35
N GLN A 465 0.16 7.85 -23.75
CA GLN A 465 -0.53 6.57 -23.62
C GLN A 465 -1.85 6.74 -22.84
N ARG A 466 -1.83 7.56 -21.78
CA ARG A 466 -3.03 7.94 -21.03
C ARG A 466 -4.12 8.56 -21.91
N GLU A 467 -3.74 9.45 -22.84
CA GLU A 467 -4.70 10.07 -23.76
C GLU A 467 -5.20 9.08 -24.84
N VAL A 468 -4.35 8.14 -25.31
CA VAL A 468 -4.79 7.04 -26.20
C VAL A 468 -5.94 6.28 -25.53
N ILE A 469 -5.74 5.85 -24.28
CA ILE A 469 -6.74 5.08 -23.52
C ILE A 469 -8.04 5.87 -23.40
N ARG A 470 -7.94 7.14 -23.03
CA ARG A 470 -9.08 8.04 -22.85
C ARG A 470 -9.89 8.21 -24.14
N GLU A 471 -9.23 8.56 -25.24
CA GLU A 471 -9.90 8.77 -26.53
C GLU A 471 -10.49 7.46 -27.06
N THR A 472 -9.75 6.34 -26.94
CA THR A 472 -10.21 5.03 -27.38
C THR A 472 -11.48 4.59 -26.67
N LEU A 473 -11.53 4.73 -25.34
CA LEU A 473 -12.65 4.23 -24.52
C LEU A 473 -13.81 5.23 -24.43
N SER A 474 -13.55 6.54 -24.49
CA SER A 474 -14.63 7.55 -24.37
C SER A 474 -15.53 7.63 -25.59
N ASP A 475 -15.04 7.26 -26.78
CA ASP A 475 -15.81 7.30 -28.02
C ASP A 475 -16.54 5.99 -28.35
N LEU A 476 -16.44 4.97 -27.49
CA LEU A 476 -17.07 3.67 -27.71
C LEU A 476 -18.50 3.63 -27.15
N ASN A 477 -19.49 3.90 -28.01
CA ASN A 477 -20.91 3.79 -27.64
C ASN A 477 -21.31 2.36 -27.21
N ILE A 478 -20.67 1.32 -27.76
CA ILE A 478 -20.93 -0.08 -27.38
C ILE A 478 -20.62 -0.36 -25.91
N LEU A 479 -19.74 0.42 -25.27
CA LEU A 479 -19.43 0.27 -23.84
C LEU A 479 -20.62 0.62 -22.95
N GLN A 480 -21.59 1.40 -23.43
CA GLN A 480 -22.82 1.70 -22.69
C GLN A 480 -23.75 0.49 -22.58
N LEU A 481 -23.55 -0.53 -23.42
CA LEU A 481 -24.37 -1.75 -23.45
C LEU A 481 -23.86 -2.84 -22.52
N VAL A 482 -22.59 -2.77 -22.12
CA VAL A 482 -21.88 -3.84 -21.39
C VAL A 482 -21.59 -3.43 -19.95
N ALA A 483 -21.51 -4.40 -19.05
CA ALA A 483 -21.08 -4.17 -17.68
C ALA A 483 -19.56 -4.04 -17.67
N THR A 484 -19.06 -2.86 -17.33
CA THR A 484 -17.63 -2.56 -17.35
C THR A 484 -17.03 -2.65 -15.95
N PHE A 485 -15.93 -3.39 -15.79
CA PHE A 485 -15.23 -3.56 -14.52
C PHE A 485 -13.72 -3.31 -14.67
N VAL A 486 -13.07 -2.91 -13.57
CA VAL A 486 -11.61 -2.81 -13.47
C VAL A 486 -11.16 -3.71 -12.33
N ASP A 487 -10.30 -4.69 -12.61
CA ASP A 487 -9.77 -5.65 -11.63
C ASP A 487 -8.25 -5.79 -11.77
N PRO A 488 -7.46 -4.93 -11.08
CA PRO A 488 -6.01 -4.95 -11.19
C PRO A 488 -5.36 -6.13 -10.46
N SER A 489 -6.12 -6.88 -9.66
CA SER A 489 -5.65 -8.06 -8.94
C SER A 489 -5.78 -9.35 -9.75
N ALA A 490 -6.49 -9.30 -10.88
CA ALA A 490 -6.68 -10.43 -11.77
C ALA A 490 -5.33 -10.90 -12.36
N THR A 491 -5.09 -12.20 -12.30
CA THR A 491 -3.90 -12.83 -12.87
C THR A 491 -4.25 -13.59 -14.15
N ALA A 492 -4.77 -14.81 -14.00
CA ALA A 492 -5.21 -15.64 -15.12
C ALA A 492 -6.74 -15.60 -15.34
N THR A 493 -7.51 -15.36 -14.27
CA THR A 493 -8.97 -15.29 -14.31
C THR A 493 -9.49 -14.14 -13.45
N THR A 494 -10.68 -13.65 -13.77
CA THR A 494 -11.48 -12.73 -12.96
C THR A 494 -12.88 -13.31 -12.76
N GLN A 495 -13.58 -12.87 -11.72
CA GLN A 495 -14.91 -13.37 -11.37
C GLN A 495 -15.98 -12.33 -11.69
N ILE A 496 -16.99 -12.74 -12.48
CA ILE A 496 -18.12 -11.91 -12.83
C ILE A 496 -19.33 -12.31 -11.97
N PRO A 497 -19.82 -11.42 -11.09
CA PRO A 497 -21.01 -11.69 -10.29
C PRO A 497 -22.28 -11.68 -11.15
N TYR A 498 -23.17 -12.63 -10.91
CA TYR A 498 -24.49 -12.63 -11.51
C TYR A 498 -25.55 -13.19 -10.56
N THR A 499 -26.80 -12.82 -10.80
CA THR A 499 -27.94 -13.27 -10.02
C THR A 499 -28.85 -14.16 -10.86
N VAL A 500 -29.33 -15.24 -10.26
CA VAL A 500 -30.34 -16.11 -10.85
C VAL A 500 -31.52 -16.21 -9.90
N ARG A 501 -32.71 -15.93 -10.44
CA ARG A 501 -33.98 -16.11 -9.76
C ARG A 501 -34.32 -17.60 -9.74
N ASP A 502 -34.59 -18.15 -8.56
CA ASP A 502 -35.09 -19.51 -8.40
C ASP A 502 -36.57 -19.47 -7.98
N VAL A 503 -37.44 -19.87 -8.90
CA VAL A 503 -38.90 -19.96 -8.73
C VAL A 503 -39.40 -21.39 -8.85
N SER A 504 -38.50 -22.37 -8.91
CA SER A 504 -38.85 -23.79 -9.11
C SER A 504 -39.81 -24.33 -8.06
N ASN A 505 -39.71 -23.83 -6.83
CA ASN A 505 -40.57 -24.22 -5.71
C ASN A 505 -41.94 -23.52 -5.70
N ILE A 506 -42.19 -22.53 -6.56
CA ILE A 506 -43.45 -21.80 -6.61
C ILE A 506 -44.43 -22.55 -7.52
N THR A 507 -45.39 -23.24 -6.92
CA THR A 507 -46.50 -23.90 -7.63
C THR A 507 -47.79 -23.10 -7.48
N ASN A 508 -48.72 -23.26 -8.43
CA ASN A 508 -50.07 -22.66 -8.40
C ASN A 508 -50.09 -21.14 -8.11
N TYR A 509 -49.19 -20.37 -8.73
CA TYR A 509 -49.10 -18.91 -8.57
C TYR A 509 -48.91 -18.43 -7.12
N ALA A 510 -48.32 -19.27 -6.25
CA ALA A 510 -48.20 -19.03 -4.81
C ALA A 510 -49.56 -18.85 -4.08
N ILE A 511 -50.66 -19.37 -4.64
CA ILE A 511 -51.96 -19.37 -3.97
C ILE A 511 -51.95 -20.51 -2.94
N THR A 512 -51.67 -20.15 -1.68
CA THR A 512 -51.65 -21.07 -0.55
C THR A 512 -52.92 -20.89 0.30
N PRO A 513 -53.73 -21.94 0.50
CA PRO A 513 -54.90 -21.87 1.39
C PRO A 513 -54.50 -21.69 2.86
N GLU A 514 -55.44 -21.29 3.71
CA GLU A 514 -55.18 -21.04 5.13
C GLU A 514 -54.47 -22.24 5.80
N ARG A 515 -53.36 -21.97 6.49
CA ARG A 515 -52.47 -22.97 7.15
C ARG A 515 -51.66 -23.87 6.19
N GLY A 516 -51.64 -23.60 4.90
CA GLY A 516 -50.76 -24.28 3.94
C GLY A 516 -49.29 -23.84 4.01
N ALA A 517 -48.37 -24.70 3.56
CA ALA A 517 -46.96 -24.35 3.46
C ALA A 517 -46.72 -23.31 2.36
N ILE A 518 -46.08 -22.19 2.72
CA ILE A 518 -45.78 -21.10 1.79
C ILE A 518 -44.50 -21.43 1.02
N ALA A 519 -44.60 -21.47 -0.32
CA ALA A 519 -43.44 -21.64 -1.20
C ALA A 519 -42.49 -20.45 -1.06
N LYS A 520 -41.18 -20.71 -0.91
CA LYS A 520 -40.15 -19.67 -0.82
C LYS A 520 -39.61 -19.36 -2.21
N ALA A 521 -39.61 -18.09 -2.59
CA ALA A 521 -38.85 -17.60 -3.73
C ALA A 521 -37.39 -17.36 -3.31
N GLY A 522 -36.43 -17.81 -4.12
CA GLY A 522 -35.01 -17.63 -3.87
C GLY A 522 -34.35 -16.72 -4.91
N ILE A 523 -33.30 -16.02 -4.50
CA ILE A 523 -32.33 -15.40 -5.41
C ILE A 523 -30.97 -15.98 -5.05
N SER A 524 -30.29 -16.58 -6.02
CA SER A 524 -28.92 -17.06 -5.86
C SER A 524 -27.95 -16.07 -6.50
N GLN A 525 -26.94 -15.65 -5.74
CA GLN A 525 -25.78 -14.92 -6.27
C GLN A 525 -24.70 -15.94 -6.60
N LYS A 526 -24.17 -15.88 -7.81
CA LYS A 526 -23.15 -16.81 -8.32
C LYS A 526 -22.04 -16.02 -9.00
N MET A 527 -20.88 -16.65 -9.11
CA MET A 527 -19.71 -16.08 -9.80
C MET A 527 -19.42 -16.92 -11.04
N ALA A 528 -19.25 -16.27 -12.19
CA ALA A 528 -18.77 -16.88 -13.41
C ALA A 528 -17.29 -16.54 -13.61
N TYR A 529 -16.46 -17.53 -13.91
CA TYR A 529 -15.05 -17.29 -14.22
C TYR A 529 -14.90 -16.78 -15.66
N ALA A 530 -14.15 -15.69 -15.81
CA ALA A 530 -13.73 -15.12 -17.08
C ALA A 530 -12.21 -15.21 -17.18
N TYR A 531 -11.69 -15.71 -18.31
CA TYR A 531 -10.25 -15.85 -18.53
C TYR A 531 -9.69 -14.56 -19.12
N ILE A 532 -8.54 -14.12 -18.60
CA ILE A 532 -7.84 -12.94 -19.10
C ILE A 532 -7.18 -13.29 -20.43
N GLN A 533 -7.40 -12.45 -21.43
CA GLN A 533 -6.77 -12.52 -22.75
C GLN A 533 -5.91 -11.27 -22.96
N ALA A 534 -4.75 -11.45 -23.60
CA ALA A 534 -3.84 -10.36 -23.92
C ALA A 534 -4.09 -9.88 -25.35
N MET A 535 -4.46 -8.61 -25.50
CA MET A 535 -4.48 -7.90 -26.79
C MET A 535 -3.14 -7.21 -26.98
N LYS A 536 -2.49 -7.42 -28.13
CA LYS A 536 -1.19 -6.85 -28.43
C LYS A 536 -1.18 -6.25 -29.83
N ILE A 537 -0.62 -5.05 -29.97
CA ILE A 537 -0.47 -4.37 -31.25
C ILE A 537 0.93 -3.77 -31.33
N ALA A 538 1.61 -3.97 -32.45
CA ALA A 538 2.87 -3.29 -32.74
C ALA A 538 2.63 -2.15 -33.73
N ILE A 539 3.37 -1.06 -33.56
CA ILE A 539 3.42 0.08 -34.47
C ILE A 539 4.88 0.29 -34.86
N ASP A 540 5.15 0.37 -36.16
CA ASP A 540 6.44 0.70 -36.72
C ASP A 540 6.43 2.09 -37.38
N VAL A 541 7.51 2.84 -37.20
CA VAL A 541 7.70 4.14 -37.84
C VAL A 541 9.12 4.23 -38.40
N SER A 542 9.25 4.58 -39.68
CA SER A 542 10.56 4.76 -40.33
C SER A 542 11.34 5.95 -39.74
N ASN A 543 12.66 5.78 -39.62
CA ASN A 543 13.55 6.80 -39.09
C ASN A 543 13.61 8.05 -39.99
N GLU A 544 13.51 7.86 -41.31
CA GLU A 544 13.45 8.94 -42.29
C GLU A 544 12.18 9.78 -42.10
N VAL A 545 11.03 9.12 -41.90
CA VAL A 545 9.75 9.81 -41.65
C VAL A 545 9.82 10.63 -40.36
N MET A 546 10.40 10.07 -39.29
CA MET A 546 10.58 10.82 -38.04
C MET A 546 11.50 12.03 -38.22
N HIS A 547 12.57 11.91 -39.02
CA HIS A 547 13.53 12.99 -39.24
C HIS A 547 12.97 14.10 -40.14
N PHE A 548 12.32 13.75 -41.25
CA PHE A 548 11.80 14.72 -42.21
C PHE A 548 10.54 15.43 -41.73
N THR A 549 9.68 14.77 -40.96
CA THR A 549 8.49 15.43 -40.41
C THR A 549 8.85 16.45 -39.33
N ARG A 550 9.89 16.18 -38.51
CA ARG A 550 10.41 17.12 -37.50
C ARG A 550 11.19 18.29 -38.08
N SER A 551 11.83 18.13 -39.25
CA SER A 551 12.67 19.17 -39.89
C SER A 551 11.92 19.99 -40.95
N SER A 552 10.83 19.48 -41.50
CA SER A 552 10.02 20.21 -42.47
C SER A 552 9.14 21.26 -41.78
N GLY A 553 9.03 22.46 -42.33
CA GLY A 553 8.08 23.51 -41.89
C GLY A 553 6.61 23.18 -42.18
N ILE A 554 6.29 21.89 -42.34
CA ILE A 554 4.93 21.38 -42.49
C ILE A 554 4.42 21.13 -41.07
N ASN A 555 3.27 21.70 -40.71
CA ASN A 555 2.53 21.36 -39.48
C ASN A 555 1.93 19.94 -39.58
N PHE A 556 2.79 18.95 -39.80
CA PHE A 556 2.47 17.54 -39.85
C PHE A 556 3.30 16.85 -38.77
N ASP A 557 2.65 16.55 -37.66
CA ASP A 557 3.25 15.83 -36.56
C ASP A 557 2.94 14.34 -36.75
N ALA A 558 3.93 13.59 -37.25
CA ALA A 558 3.82 12.14 -37.45
C ALA A 558 3.42 11.40 -36.16
N PHE A 559 3.71 12.01 -35.00
CA PHE A 559 3.35 11.48 -33.70
C PHE A 559 1.84 11.63 -33.41
N ALA A 560 1.25 12.79 -33.66
CA ALA A 560 -0.17 13.03 -33.45
C ALA A 560 -1.06 12.17 -34.38
N GLU A 561 -0.60 11.92 -35.61
CA GLU A 561 -1.28 11.05 -36.57
C GLU A 561 -1.13 9.56 -36.21
N SER A 562 0.05 9.16 -35.72
CA SER A 562 0.27 7.83 -35.13
C SER A 562 -0.68 7.58 -33.95
N LEU A 563 -0.87 8.57 -33.07
CA LEU A 563 -1.81 8.52 -31.95
C LEU A 563 -3.26 8.31 -32.42
N ALA A 564 -3.75 9.14 -33.34
CA ALA A 564 -5.11 9.03 -33.88
C ALA A 564 -5.35 7.68 -34.58
N THR A 565 -4.31 7.15 -35.21
CA THR A 565 -4.36 5.85 -35.89
C THR A 565 -4.37 4.69 -34.88
N ALA A 566 -3.53 4.73 -33.86
CA ALA A 566 -3.46 3.71 -32.81
C ALA A 566 -4.75 3.61 -32.01
N SER A 567 -5.32 4.76 -31.59
CA SER A 567 -6.59 4.80 -30.87
C SER A 567 -7.74 4.28 -31.73
N ARG A 568 -7.73 4.58 -33.03
CA ARG A 568 -8.72 4.04 -33.99
C ARG A 568 -8.62 2.53 -34.13
N PHE A 569 -7.42 1.96 -34.27
CA PHE A 569 -7.24 0.52 -34.36
C PHE A 569 -7.68 -0.21 -33.10
N MET A 570 -7.28 0.29 -31.92
CA MET A 570 -7.72 -0.28 -30.64
C MET A 570 -9.25 -0.21 -30.49
N ARG A 571 -9.86 0.92 -30.85
CA ARG A 571 -11.31 1.10 -30.83
C ARG A 571 -12.02 0.08 -31.72
N GLU A 572 -11.53 -0.10 -32.93
CA GLU A 572 -12.06 -1.06 -33.89
C GLU A 572 -12.02 -2.49 -33.35
N LEU A 573 -10.87 -2.91 -32.83
CA LEU A 573 -10.68 -4.26 -32.30
C LEU A 573 -11.54 -4.53 -31.05
N ILE A 574 -11.63 -3.57 -30.13
CA ILE A 574 -12.50 -3.69 -28.94
C ILE A 574 -13.96 -3.78 -29.37
N CYS A 575 -14.41 -2.91 -30.29
CA CYS A 575 -15.78 -2.92 -30.79
C CYS A 575 -16.12 -4.25 -31.47
N GLN A 576 -15.24 -4.75 -32.34
CA GLN A 576 -15.40 -6.05 -33.01
C GLN A 576 -15.55 -7.17 -32.00
N ARG A 577 -14.66 -7.22 -31.01
CA ARG A 577 -14.64 -8.31 -30.02
C ARG A 577 -15.89 -8.28 -29.14
N LEU A 578 -16.33 -7.11 -28.71
CA LEU A 578 -17.57 -6.94 -27.94
C LEU A 578 -18.81 -7.36 -28.77
N ALA A 579 -18.93 -6.88 -30.00
CA ALA A 579 -20.07 -7.19 -30.87
C ALA A 579 -20.13 -8.70 -31.20
N ASN A 580 -19.00 -9.30 -31.57
CA ASN A 580 -18.91 -10.73 -31.87
C ASN A 580 -19.22 -11.59 -30.63
N GLU A 581 -18.78 -11.17 -29.44
CA GLU A 581 -19.10 -11.85 -28.19
C GLU A 581 -20.60 -11.80 -27.87
N ILE A 582 -21.26 -10.64 -28.07
CA ILE A 582 -22.72 -10.51 -27.89
C ILE A 582 -23.45 -11.45 -28.86
N GLN A 583 -23.12 -11.40 -30.15
CA GLN A 583 -23.75 -12.24 -31.17
C GLN A 583 -23.58 -13.72 -30.87
N ARG A 584 -22.36 -14.15 -30.56
CA ARG A 584 -22.08 -15.55 -30.26
C ARG A 584 -22.92 -16.06 -29.10
N ASN A 585 -23.01 -15.28 -28.01
CA ASN A 585 -23.79 -15.68 -26.84
C ASN A 585 -25.30 -15.64 -27.10
N ALA A 586 -25.77 -14.74 -27.96
CA ALA A 586 -27.17 -14.73 -28.41
C ALA A 586 -27.52 -15.99 -29.20
N ASP A 587 -26.63 -16.42 -30.08
CA ASP A 587 -26.83 -17.54 -31.01
C ASP A 587 -26.62 -18.91 -30.34
N ALA A 588 -25.71 -18.99 -29.36
CA ALA A 588 -25.47 -20.20 -28.56
C ALA A 588 -26.65 -20.56 -27.63
N TYR A 589 -27.57 -19.62 -27.36
CA TYR A 589 -28.73 -19.91 -26.52
C TYR A 589 -29.70 -20.85 -27.25
N GLN A 590 -29.85 -22.07 -26.74
CA GLN A 590 -30.69 -23.13 -27.32
C GLN A 590 -30.30 -23.51 -28.76
N ALA A 591 -29.01 -23.40 -29.10
CA ALA A 591 -28.49 -23.89 -30.37
C ALA A 591 -28.73 -25.40 -30.54
N ILE A 592 -28.98 -25.83 -31.77
CA ILE A 592 -29.20 -27.24 -32.11
C ILE A 592 -28.04 -27.72 -33.00
N ASP A 593 -27.51 -28.89 -32.66
CA ASP A 593 -26.40 -29.52 -33.38
C ASP A 593 -26.88 -30.29 -34.62
N VAL A 594 -26.15 -30.10 -35.74
CA VAL A 594 -26.32 -30.80 -37.01
C VAL A 594 -25.01 -31.54 -37.28
N PRO A 595 -24.91 -32.84 -36.94
CA PRO A 595 -23.61 -33.51 -36.83
C PRO A 595 -22.97 -33.85 -38.19
N ALA A 596 -23.78 -34.08 -39.24
CA ALA A 596 -23.28 -34.49 -40.55
C ALA A 596 -24.27 -34.14 -41.67
N GLU A 597 -24.37 -32.87 -42.02
CA GLU A 597 -25.10 -32.43 -43.22
C GLU A 597 -24.35 -32.88 -44.48
N ASN A 598 -25.03 -33.54 -45.41
CA ASN A 598 -24.44 -33.94 -46.68
C ASN A 598 -24.39 -32.75 -47.66
N VAL A 599 -23.19 -32.39 -48.10
CA VAL A 599 -22.96 -31.25 -49.03
C VAL A 599 -22.42 -31.69 -50.39
N SER A 600 -22.47 -33.00 -50.68
CA SER A 600 -21.87 -33.59 -51.88
C SER A 600 -22.40 -32.99 -53.18
N SER A 601 -23.65 -32.55 -53.20
CA SER A 601 -24.28 -31.93 -54.39
C SER A 601 -23.73 -30.54 -54.72
N GLN A 602 -23.04 -29.89 -53.78
CA GLN A 602 -22.52 -28.53 -53.95
C GLN A 602 -21.08 -28.53 -54.49
N LEU A 603 -20.39 -29.68 -54.44
CA LEU A 603 -18.98 -29.84 -54.78
C LEU A 603 -18.81 -30.42 -56.18
N ASP A 604 -19.04 -29.63 -57.22
CA ASP A 604 -18.93 -30.04 -58.62
C ASP A 604 -17.55 -29.78 -59.24
N GLY A 605 -16.59 -29.30 -58.46
CA GLY A 605 -15.27 -28.86 -58.94
C GLY A 605 -15.24 -27.43 -59.49
N SER A 606 -16.38 -26.72 -59.47
CA SER A 606 -16.52 -25.32 -59.92
C SER A 606 -16.88 -24.36 -58.79
N ASN A 607 -17.49 -24.87 -57.71
CA ASN A 607 -17.88 -24.06 -56.55
C ASN A 607 -16.85 -24.19 -55.41
N SER A 608 -16.47 -23.04 -54.85
CA SER A 608 -15.69 -22.95 -53.60
C SER A 608 -16.56 -22.67 -52.39
N LEU A 609 -17.81 -22.24 -52.60
CA LEU A 609 -18.74 -21.86 -51.54
C LEU A 609 -19.74 -22.98 -51.25
N ILE A 610 -19.83 -23.37 -49.98
CA ILE A 610 -20.82 -24.28 -49.44
C ILE A 610 -21.87 -23.47 -48.69
N THR A 611 -23.13 -23.73 -48.99
CA THR A 611 -24.31 -23.19 -48.31
C THR A 611 -24.93 -24.25 -47.40
N THR A 612 -25.13 -23.93 -46.13
CA THR A 612 -25.78 -24.88 -45.20
C THR A 612 -27.30 -24.88 -45.32
N ALA A 613 -27.95 -25.99 -45.05
CA ALA A 613 -29.42 -26.06 -45.05
C ALA A 613 -30.04 -25.29 -43.88
N ASN A 614 -29.45 -25.42 -42.68
CA ASN A 614 -29.85 -24.67 -41.49
C ASN A 614 -28.92 -23.48 -41.28
N PHE A 615 -29.50 -22.32 -41.01
CA PHE A 615 -28.79 -21.06 -40.83
C PHE A 615 -29.56 -20.16 -39.86
N PRO A 616 -28.89 -19.21 -39.17
CA PRO A 616 -27.45 -18.93 -39.09
C PRO A 616 -26.62 -20.03 -38.42
N ILE A 617 -25.34 -20.11 -38.76
CA ILE A 617 -24.37 -20.99 -38.11
C ILE A 617 -23.86 -20.32 -36.84
N VAL A 618 -23.83 -21.05 -35.72
CA VAL A 618 -23.28 -20.55 -34.46
C VAL A 618 -21.76 -20.59 -34.53
N ARG A 619 -21.12 -19.46 -34.18
CA ARG A 619 -19.66 -19.37 -34.14
C ARG A 619 -19.07 -20.31 -33.07
N GLN A 620 -18.12 -21.14 -33.48
CA GLN A 620 -17.36 -21.97 -32.56
C GLN A 620 -16.59 -21.13 -31.55
N HIS A 621 -16.51 -21.57 -30.30
CA HIS A 621 -15.75 -20.87 -29.28
C HIS A 621 -14.96 -21.82 -28.39
N THR A 622 -13.67 -21.50 -28.30
CA THR A 622 -12.72 -22.18 -27.46
C THR A 622 -12.15 -21.15 -26.50
N THR A 623 -12.27 -21.43 -25.20
CA THR A 623 -11.62 -20.59 -24.19
C THR A 623 -10.15 -20.98 -24.16
N VAL A 624 -9.26 -19.99 -24.27
CA VAL A 624 -7.81 -20.20 -24.17
C VAL A 624 -7.26 -19.47 -22.97
N ASP A 625 -6.25 -20.04 -22.32
CA ASP A 625 -5.48 -19.37 -21.28
C ASP A 625 -4.43 -18.42 -21.86
N LEU A 626 -3.68 -17.72 -20.98
CA LEU A 626 -2.60 -16.82 -21.38
C LEU A 626 -1.42 -17.54 -22.07
N GLN A 627 -1.32 -18.86 -21.96
CA GLN A 627 -0.30 -19.68 -22.63
C GLN A 627 -0.78 -20.20 -23.99
N GLY A 628 -2.05 -19.97 -24.35
CA GLY A 628 -2.66 -20.48 -25.57
C GLY A 628 -3.22 -21.90 -25.44
N ASN A 629 -3.22 -22.50 -24.24
CA ASN A 629 -3.83 -23.81 -24.05
C ASN A 629 -5.35 -23.68 -24.04
N THR A 630 -6.02 -24.64 -24.67
CA THR A 630 -7.48 -24.74 -24.63
C THR A 630 -7.97 -25.17 -23.25
N ILE A 631 -8.94 -24.43 -22.71
CA ILE A 631 -9.61 -24.71 -21.45
C ILE A 631 -11.02 -25.22 -21.71
N GLY A 632 -11.30 -26.43 -21.23
CA GLY A 632 -12.60 -27.08 -21.42
C GLY A 632 -12.80 -27.61 -22.84
N ASN A 633 -14.05 -27.92 -23.19
CA ASN A 633 -14.41 -28.37 -24.52
C ASN A 633 -14.78 -27.18 -25.41
N THR A 634 -14.48 -27.26 -26.70
CA THR A 634 -14.96 -26.29 -27.70
C THR A 634 -16.49 -26.28 -27.73
N GLU A 635 -17.06 -25.09 -27.61
CA GLU A 635 -18.49 -24.85 -27.71
C GLU A 635 -18.90 -24.70 -29.19
N ASN A 636 -19.96 -25.40 -29.61
CA ASN A 636 -20.48 -25.42 -30.99
C ASN A 636 -19.38 -25.67 -32.05
N PRO A 637 -18.70 -26.82 -32.01
CA PRO A 637 -17.60 -27.11 -32.94
C PRO A 637 -18.09 -27.17 -34.38
N ILE A 638 -17.27 -26.64 -35.31
CA ILE A 638 -17.50 -26.78 -36.75
C ILE A 638 -16.52 -27.81 -37.28
N ALA A 639 -17.03 -28.90 -37.84
CA ALA A 639 -16.24 -30.01 -38.38
C ALA A 639 -16.58 -30.23 -39.84
N ILE A 640 -15.62 -30.07 -40.74
CA ILE A 640 -15.83 -30.23 -42.18
C ILE A 640 -15.02 -31.43 -42.65
N THR A 641 -15.67 -32.31 -43.40
CA THR A 641 -15.02 -33.44 -44.07
C THR A 641 -15.31 -33.35 -45.55
N ILE A 642 -14.28 -33.11 -46.35
CA ILE A 642 -14.36 -33.07 -47.81
C ILE A 642 -13.57 -34.25 -48.35
N ASN A 643 -14.18 -35.01 -49.25
CA ASN A 643 -13.60 -36.18 -49.89
C ASN A 643 -13.03 -37.21 -48.90
N SER A 644 -13.77 -37.43 -47.81
CA SER A 644 -13.39 -38.29 -46.66
C SER A 644 -12.14 -37.83 -45.89
N VAL A 645 -11.68 -36.59 -46.11
CA VAL A 645 -10.54 -35.97 -45.40
C VAL A 645 -11.06 -34.82 -44.54
N PRO A 646 -10.68 -34.74 -43.24
CA PRO A 646 -11.01 -33.59 -42.42
C PRO A 646 -10.33 -32.33 -42.95
N VAL A 647 -11.09 -31.24 -43.05
CA VAL A 647 -10.63 -29.94 -43.51
C VAL A 647 -10.48 -29.04 -42.29
N GLU A 648 -9.27 -28.50 -42.09
CA GLU A 648 -8.95 -27.61 -40.98
C GLU A 648 -9.34 -26.15 -41.31
N PRO A 649 -9.52 -25.30 -40.28
CA PRO A 649 -9.78 -23.88 -40.50
C PRO A 649 -8.55 -23.18 -41.10
N TRP A 650 -8.80 -22.24 -42.01
CA TRP A 650 -7.77 -21.35 -42.54
C TRP A 650 -7.37 -20.33 -41.49
N ASP A 651 -6.08 -20.24 -41.17
CA ASP A 651 -5.57 -19.39 -40.08
C ASP A 651 -5.01 -18.03 -40.55
N GLY A 652 -4.93 -17.81 -41.86
CA GLY A 652 -4.45 -16.56 -42.46
C GLY A 652 -2.97 -16.25 -42.24
N THR A 653 -2.20 -17.16 -41.63
CA THR A 653 -0.78 -16.94 -41.34
C THR A 653 0.11 -17.06 -42.57
N GLY A 654 -0.38 -17.73 -43.62
CA GLY A 654 0.42 -18.11 -44.79
C GLY A 654 1.48 -19.18 -44.50
N THR A 655 1.46 -19.78 -43.31
CA THR A 655 2.41 -20.83 -42.88
C THR A 655 1.83 -22.24 -42.93
N GLN A 656 0.54 -22.36 -43.26
CA GLN A 656 -0.16 -23.65 -43.36
C GLN A 656 0.42 -24.48 -44.51
N SER A 657 0.45 -25.80 -44.31
CA SER A 657 0.89 -26.75 -45.35
C SER A 657 -0.02 -26.68 -46.58
N ALA A 658 0.49 -27.06 -47.75
CA ALA A 658 -0.33 -27.10 -48.95
C ALA A 658 -1.55 -28.04 -48.77
N GLY A 659 -2.75 -27.52 -48.98
CA GLY A 659 -4.00 -28.24 -48.73
C GLY A 659 -5.24 -27.36 -48.90
N THR A 660 -6.41 -27.99 -48.75
CA THR A 660 -7.70 -27.28 -48.68
C THR A 660 -8.03 -27.00 -47.22
N TYR A 661 -8.45 -25.77 -46.95
CA TYR A 661 -8.88 -25.25 -45.67
C TYR A 661 -10.26 -24.64 -45.82
N TYR A 662 -10.96 -24.41 -44.71
CA TYR A 662 -12.23 -23.69 -44.72
C TYR A 662 -12.11 -22.34 -44.02
N ARG A 663 -12.80 -21.33 -44.56
CA ARG A 663 -13.10 -20.08 -43.87
C ARG A 663 -14.60 -19.84 -43.87
N ILE A 664 -15.14 -19.28 -42.81
CA ILE A 664 -16.55 -18.90 -42.78
C ILE A 664 -16.69 -17.56 -43.48
N ALA A 665 -17.36 -17.54 -44.63
CA ALA A 665 -17.60 -16.31 -45.39
C ALA A 665 -18.70 -15.46 -44.74
N ASN A 666 -19.77 -16.10 -44.24
CA ASN A 666 -20.86 -15.41 -43.56
C ASN A 666 -21.58 -16.35 -42.55
N TYR A 667 -21.49 -16.05 -41.26
CA TYR A 667 -22.18 -16.80 -40.20
C TYR A 667 -23.72 -16.66 -40.29
N ASN A 668 -24.22 -15.50 -40.67
CA ASN A 668 -25.65 -15.19 -40.75
C ASN A 668 -26.37 -15.99 -41.84
N LEU A 669 -25.77 -16.06 -43.02
CA LEU A 669 -26.33 -16.77 -44.18
C LEU A 669 -25.91 -18.25 -44.23
N GLY A 670 -24.92 -18.65 -43.43
CA GLY A 670 -24.41 -20.01 -43.40
C GLY A 670 -23.54 -20.35 -44.61
N TYR A 671 -22.68 -19.41 -45.00
CA TYR A 671 -21.77 -19.56 -46.13
C TYR A 671 -20.37 -19.93 -45.64
N ILE A 672 -19.88 -21.05 -46.14
CA ILE A 672 -18.55 -21.59 -45.83
C ILE A 672 -17.76 -21.63 -47.13
N GLU A 673 -16.62 -20.98 -47.17
CA GLU A 673 -15.76 -20.97 -48.35
C GLU A 673 -14.56 -21.90 -48.15
N LEU A 674 -14.31 -22.73 -49.15
CA LEU A 674 -13.13 -23.56 -49.24
C LEU A 674 -12.01 -22.77 -49.92
N VAL A 675 -10.85 -22.76 -49.29
CA VAL A 675 -9.67 -22.02 -49.74
C VAL A 675 -8.44 -22.91 -49.71
N ASP A 676 -7.41 -22.53 -50.44
CA ASP A 676 -6.09 -23.15 -50.34
C ASP A 676 -5.24 -22.52 -49.22
N GLN A 677 -3.98 -22.94 -49.09
CA GLN A 677 -3.05 -22.41 -48.09
C GLN A 677 -2.74 -20.91 -48.25
N LEU A 678 -2.94 -20.33 -49.44
CA LEU A 678 -2.74 -18.91 -49.73
C LEU A 678 -4.03 -18.10 -49.50
N GLY A 679 -5.16 -18.77 -49.25
CA GLY A 679 -6.47 -18.14 -49.10
C GLY A 679 -7.19 -17.92 -50.43
N ASP A 680 -6.69 -18.50 -51.52
CA ASP A 680 -7.34 -18.47 -52.83
C ASP A 680 -8.47 -19.52 -52.88
N PRO A 681 -9.57 -19.28 -53.62
CA PRO A 681 -10.71 -20.20 -53.66
C PRO A 681 -10.34 -21.60 -54.15
N ALA A 682 -10.66 -22.62 -53.37
CA ALA A 682 -10.46 -24.02 -53.71
C ALA A 682 -11.78 -24.66 -54.13
N THR A 683 -11.80 -25.34 -55.28
CA THR A 683 -13.01 -25.97 -55.84
C THR A 683 -12.86 -27.50 -55.93
N PRO A 684 -12.94 -28.23 -54.81
CA PRO A 684 -12.79 -29.68 -54.82
C PRO A 684 -13.96 -30.35 -55.55
N ALA A 685 -13.65 -31.38 -56.33
CA ALA A 685 -14.65 -32.25 -56.95
C ALA A 685 -15.26 -33.20 -55.90
N ASN A 686 -16.53 -33.57 -56.07
CA ASN A 686 -17.23 -34.55 -55.24
C ASN A 686 -16.66 -35.96 -55.44
N THR A 687 -15.67 -36.33 -54.63
CA THR A 687 -15.08 -37.67 -54.60
C THR A 687 -15.10 -38.23 -53.18
N GLY A 688 -16.01 -39.15 -52.86
CA GLY A 688 -16.09 -39.74 -51.51
C GLY A 688 -17.14 -39.06 -50.63
N THR A 689 -16.90 -39.04 -49.31
CA THR A 689 -17.88 -38.51 -48.34
C THR A 689 -17.64 -37.02 -48.09
N ASN A 690 -18.67 -36.21 -48.33
CA ASN A 690 -18.64 -34.76 -48.13
C ASN A 690 -19.71 -34.35 -47.11
N THR A 691 -19.28 -34.00 -45.90
CA THR A 691 -20.18 -33.67 -44.78
C THR A 691 -19.71 -32.46 -43.99
N VAL A 692 -20.67 -31.67 -43.49
CA VAL A 692 -20.43 -30.53 -42.60
C VAL A 692 -21.19 -30.76 -41.30
N GLY A 693 -20.47 -30.75 -40.18
CA GLY A 693 -21.00 -30.73 -38.82
C GLY A 693 -20.94 -29.31 -38.25
N TYR A 694 -22.08 -28.80 -37.77
CA TYR A 694 -22.19 -27.44 -37.22
C TYR A 694 -23.42 -27.32 -36.33
N SER A 695 -23.50 -26.26 -35.51
CA SER A 695 -24.71 -25.91 -34.77
C SER A 695 -25.39 -24.68 -35.38
N TYR A 696 -26.73 -24.64 -35.39
CA TYR A 696 -27.49 -23.49 -35.88
C TYR A 696 -28.28 -22.79 -34.77
N ALA A 697 -28.44 -21.48 -34.92
CA ALA A 697 -29.14 -20.65 -33.96
C ALA A 697 -30.67 -20.80 -34.08
N THR A 698 -31.36 -21.03 -32.96
CA THR A 698 -32.84 -21.07 -32.90
C THR A 698 -33.44 -19.82 -32.27
N ASN A 699 -32.63 -19.06 -31.53
CA ASN A 699 -32.99 -17.85 -30.81
C ASN A 699 -33.06 -16.60 -31.74
N LEU A 700 -33.73 -16.74 -32.88
CA LEU A 700 -33.87 -15.63 -33.84
C LEU A 700 -35.18 -15.62 -34.60
N LEU A 701 -35.53 -14.45 -35.13
CA LEU A 701 -36.60 -14.28 -36.10
C LEU A 701 -36.02 -14.00 -37.49
N LYS A 702 -36.49 -14.72 -38.51
CA LYS A 702 -36.09 -14.52 -39.90
C LYS A 702 -37.09 -13.61 -40.61
N VAL A 703 -36.61 -12.59 -41.29
CA VAL A 703 -37.38 -11.64 -42.10
C VAL A 703 -36.80 -11.64 -43.50
N ASP A 704 -37.66 -11.88 -44.49
CA ASP A 704 -37.28 -11.87 -45.90
C ASP A 704 -37.14 -10.43 -46.39
N SER A 705 -36.02 -10.09 -47.02
CA SER A 705 -35.77 -8.78 -47.64
C SER A 705 -36.35 -8.68 -49.04
N ASP A 706 -36.68 -9.80 -49.68
CA ASP A 706 -37.21 -9.80 -51.05
C ASP A 706 -38.57 -9.14 -51.11
N LEU A 707 -38.76 -8.27 -52.10
CA LEU A 707 -39.98 -7.50 -52.24
C LEU A 707 -41.14 -8.40 -52.68
N PRO A 708 -42.20 -8.57 -51.86
CA PRO A 708 -43.37 -9.33 -52.26
C PRO A 708 -44.09 -8.66 -53.44
N ALA A 709 -44.65 -9.46 -54.35
CA ALA A 709 -45.42 -8.95 -55.48
C ALA A 709 -46.52 -7.98 -55.01
N ASN A 710 -46.63 -6.82 -55.68
CA ASN A 710 -47.60 -5.75 -55.38
C ASN A 710 -47.38 -4.98 -54.05
N THR A 711 -46.18 -5.01 -53.48
CA THR A 711 -45.83 -4.16 -52.32
C THR A 711 -44.72 -3.16 -52.68
N THR A 712 -44.69 -2.01 -52.00
CA THR A 712 -43.61 -1.03 -52.13
C THR A 712 -42.52 -1.31 -51.09
N ARG A 713 -41.24 -1.03 -51.40
CA ARG A 713 -40.10 -1.26 -50.48
C ARG A 713 -40.35 -0.68 -49.08
N THR A 714 -40.79 0.57 -49.03
CA THR A 714 -41.16 1.31 -47.81
C THR A 714 -42.24 0.62 -46.96
N LYS A 715 -43.17 -0.12 -47.58
CA LYS A 715 -44.19 -0.91 -46.88
C LYS A 715 -43.66 -2.25 -46.42
N HIS A 716 -42.80 -2.88 -47.22
CA HIS A 716 -42.16 -4.14 -46.86
C HIS A 716 -41.23 -3.99 -45.66
N LEU A 717 -40.48 -2.88 -45.57
CA LEU A 717 -39.64 -2.55 -44.40
C LEU A 717 -40.43 -2.44 -43.08
N ASN A 718 -41.75 -2.22 -43.13
CA ASN A 718 -42.57 -2.31 -41.92
C ASN A 718 -42.59 -3.72 -41.31
N THR A 719 -42.38 -4.77 -42.10
CA THR A 719 -42.29 -6.16 -41.59
C THR A 719 -41.08 -6.35 -40.68
N LEU A 720 -39.95 -5.69 -40.99
CA LEU A 720 -38.77 -5.66 -40.13
C LEU A 720 -39.07 -4.98 -38.79
N ILE A 721 -39.75 -3.82 -38.82
CA ILE A 721 -40.20 -3.11 -37.60
C ILE A 721 -41.20 -3.94 -36.78
N GLN A 722 -42.07 -4.71 -37.45
CA GLN A 722 -42.98 -5.65 -36.80
C GLN A 722 -42.23 -6.81 -36.16
N ALA A 723 -41.19 -7.34 -36.81
CA ALA A 723 -40.33 -8.38 -36.26
C ALA A 723 -39.59 -7.92 -34.99
N VAL A 724 -39.12 -6.66 -34.95
CA VAL A 724 -38.57 -6.04 -33.73
C VAL A 724 -39.62 -6.03 -32.60
N GLY A 725 -40.86 -5.68 -32.91
CA GLY A 725 -41.97 -5.75 -31.96
C GLY A 725 -42.28 -7.17 -31.48
N ALA A 726 -42.23 -8.15 -32.38
CA ALA A 726 -42.43 -9.56 -32.07
C ALA A 726 -41.31 -10.12 -31.18
N ALA A 727 -40.05 -9.80 -31.48
CA ALA A 727 -38.89 -10.17 -30.66
C ALA A 727 -38.99 -9.57 -29.25
N LYS A 728 -39.37 -8.28 -29.15
CA LYS A 728 -39.63 -7.62 -27.85
C LYS A 728 -40.73 -8.34 -27.07
N ALA A 729 -41.83 -8.70 -27.72
CA ALA A 729 -42.94 -9.43 -27.10
C ALA A 729 -42.49 -10.83 -26.64
N GLN A 730 -41.68 -11.51 -27.45
CA GLN A 730 -41.16 -12.83 -27.12
C GLN A 730 -40.26 -12.80 -25.87
N MET A 731 -39.32 -11.85 -25.79
CA MET A 731 -38.46 -11.69 -24.61
C MET A 731 -39.27 -11.31 -23.36
N SER A 732 -40.19 -10.35 -23.48
CA SER A 732 -40.96 -9.87 -22.32
C SER A 732 -42.00 -10.89 -21.83
N GLN A 733 -42.72 -11.56 -22.72
CA GLN A 733 -43.78 -12.49 -22.35
C GLN A 733 -43.26 -13.89 -22.03
N GLN A 734 -42.32 -14.42 -22.82
CA GLN A 734 -41.85 -15.81 -22.63
C GLN A 734 -40.70 -15.89 -21.63
N ARG A 735 -39.84 -14.86 -21.55
CA ARG A 735 -38.62 -14.89 -20.72
C ARG A 735 -38.69 -13.96 -19.52
N PHE A 736 -39.70 -13.10 -19.44
CA PHE A 736 -39.80 -12.06 -18.40
C PHE A 736 -38.57 -11.13 -18.39
N VAL A 737 -38.00 -10.85 -19.57
CA VAL A 737 -36.85 -9.95 -19.77
C VAL A 737 -37.30 -8.81 -20.68
N GLN A 738 -37.02 -7.57 -20.28
CA GLN A 738 -37.26 -6.40 -21.14
C GLN A 738 -35.99 -6.09 -21.94
N PRO A 739 -36.04 -6.03 -23.28
CA PRO A 739 -34.91 -5.55 -24.06
C PRO A 739 -34.75 -4.04 -23.88
N GLU A 740 -33.50 -3.60 -23.76
CA GLU A 740 -33.08 -2.22 -23.48
C GLU A 740 -32.26 -1.62 -24.63
N PHE A 741 -31.76 -2.44 -25.55
CA PHE A 741 -31.05 -1.96 -26.73
C PHE A 741 -31.31 -2.82 -27.98
N LEU A 742 -31.11 -2.19 -29.14
CA LEU A 742 -31.02 -2.78 -30.47
C LEU A 742 -29.63 -2.49 -31.04
N LEU A 743 -28.88 -3.51 -31.42
CA LEU A 743 -27.58 -3.38 -32.10
C LEU A 743 -27.73 -3.80 -33.57
N MET A 744 -27.31 -2.95 -34.50
CA MET A 744 -27.37 -3.21 -35.95
C MET A 744 -26.26 -2.47 -36.71
N SER A 745 -25.98 -2.86 -37.95
CA SER A 745 -25.04 -2.14 -38.81
C SER A 745 -25.60 -0.77 -39.23
N SER A 746 -24.72 0.16 -39.57
CA SER A 746 -25.12 1.48 -40.09
C SER A 746 -25.94 1.40 -41.39
N ILE A 747 -25.68 0.38 -42.24
CA ILE A 747 -26.42 0.16 -43.49
C ILE A 747 -27.86 -0.26 -43.16
N LEU A 748 -28.01 -1.26 -42.30
CA LEU A 748 -29.34 -1.74 -41.89
C LEU A 748 -30.11 -0.68 -41.08
N ASN A 749 -29.39 0.15 -40.30
CA ASN A 749 -29.96 1.30 -39.62
C ASN A 749 -30.57 2.28 -40.63
N ASN A 750 -29.81 2.68 -41.65
CA ASN A 750 -30.28 3.55 -42.71
C ASN A 750 -31.48 2.93 -43.47
N GLU A 751 -31.42 1.65 -43.82
CA GLU A 751 -32.56 0.97 -44.46
C GLU A 751 -33.82 0.93 -43.57
N CYS A 752 -33.68 0.79 -42.26
CA CYS A 752 -34.81 0.85 -41.33
C CYS A 752 -35.50 2.21 -41.34
N THR A 753 -34.76 3.30 -41.56
CA THR A 753 -35.34 4.66 -41.61
C THR A 753 -36.18 4.91 -42.86
N ASP A 754 -35.98 4.14 -43.94
CA ASP A 754 -36.77 4.21 -45.17
C ASP A 754 -38.17 3.57 -45.03
N ALA A 755 -38.51 3.00 -43.87
CA ALA A 755 -39.84 2.42 -43.63
C ALA A 755 -40.93 3.51 -43.59
N GLU A 756 -42.15 3.15 -44.05
CA GLU A 756 -43.27 4.11 -44.20
C GLU A 756 -43.58 4.83 -42.88
N GLN A 757 -43.41 4.13 -41.76
CA GLN A 757 -43.64 4.64 -40.40
C GLN A 757 -42.75 5.84 -40.02
N TYR A 758 -41.61 6.07 -40.70
CA TYR A 758 -40.71 7.20 -40.41
C TYR A 758 -40.91 8.41 -41.34
N THR A 759 -41.63 8.25 -42.46
CA THR A 759 -41.88 9.33 -43.41
C THR A 759 -42.88 10.35 -42.87
N ALA A 760 -42.59 11.65 -43.06
CA ALA A 760 -43.18 12.79 -42.35
C ALA A 760 -44.68 13.01 -42.63
N ALA A 761 -45.51 12.21 -41.94
CA ALA A 761 -46.93 12.34 -41.60
C ALA A 761 -47.39 11.13 -40.76
N GLY A 762 -46.55 10.07 -40.64
CA GLY A 762 -46.86 8.81 -39.96
C GLY A 762 -45.95 8.43 -38.77
N GLN A 763 -45.09 9.34 -38.28
CA GLN A 763 -44.21 9.08 -37.13
C GLN A 763 -45.05 8.73 -35.89
N ARG A 764 -45.01 7.46 -35.47
CA ARG A 764 -45.56 7.02 -34.18
C ARG A 764 -44.60 7.45 -33.07
N ASN A 765 -45.13 7.79 -31.88
CA ASN A 765 -44.29 8.25 -30.76
C ASN A 765 -43.20 7.23 -30.35
N ASP A 766 -43.40 5.95 -30.68
CA ASP A 766 -42.48 4.84 -30.38
C ASP A 766 -41.38 4.63 -31.43
N SER A 767 -41.31 5.45 -32.49
CA SER A 767 -40.40 5.31 -33.62
C SER A 767 -39.82 6.69 -33.99
N ARG A 768 -38.53 6.92 -33.70
CA ARG A 768 -37.87 8.23 -33.88
C ARG A 768 -36.57 8.13 -34.68
N VAL A 769 -36.28 9.19 -35.43
CA VAL A 769 -35.01 9.41 -36.14
C VAL A 769 -34.36 10.67 -35.59
N SER A 770 -33.03 10.67 -35.51
CA SER A 770 -32.24 11.75 -34.95
C SER A 770 -32.13 12.90 -35.93
N VAL A 771 -31.62 14.04 -35.46
CA VAL A 771 -31.31 15.21 -36.31
C VAL A 771 -30.27 14.86 -37.40
N ALA A 772 -29.43 13.85 -37.17
CA ALA A 772 -28.46 13.34 -38.13
C ALA A 772 -29.05 12.34 -39.14
N GLY A 773 -30.32 11.96 -39.00
CA GLY A 773 -30.98 10.96 -39.84
C GLY A 773 -30.87 9.52 -39.34
N ASP A 774 -30.08 9.26 -38.28
CA ASP A 774 -29.93 7.93 -37.70
C ASP A 774 -31.18 7.49 -36.91
N LEU A 775 -31.46 6.19 -36.88
CA LEU A 775 -32.54 5.61 -36.09
C LEU A 775 -32.26 5.76 -34.58
N GLU A 776 -33.14 6.46 -33.84
CA GLU A 776 -32.99 6.64 -32.38
C GLU A 776 -33.60 5.47 -31.61
N ALA A 777 -34.83 5.10 -31.97
CA ALA A 777 -35.56 4.05 -31.28
C ALA A 777 -36.60 3.37 -32.16
N VAL A 778 -36.77 2.08 -31.96
CA VAL A 778 -37.84 1.27 -32.55
C VAL A 778 -38.66 0.63 -31.44
N LYS A 779 -39.97 0.89 -31.40
CA LYS A 779 -40.87 0.37 -30.34
C LYS A 779 -40.39 0.73 -28.94
N ASN A 780 -39.89 1.96 -28.76
CA ASN A 780 -39.31 2.46 -27.52
C ASN A 780 -38.10 1.63 -27.02
N ILE A 781 -37.35 1.01 -27.93
CA ILE A 781 -36.04 0.40 -27.65
C ILE A 781 -34.99 1.25 -28.37
N PRO A 782 -34.01 1.82 -27.66
CA PRO A 782 -32.89 2.55 -28.25
C PRO A 782 -32.12 1.72 -29.29
N ALA A 783 -31.86 2.30 -30.45
CA ALA A 783 -31.03 1.69 -31.48
C ALA A 783 -29.60 2.25 -31.41
N VAL A 784 -28.62 1.34 -31.41
CA VAL A 784 -27.19 1.63 -31.41
C VAL A 784 -26.60 1.08 -32.69
N GLY A 785 -26.09 1.98 -33.53
CA GLY A 785 -25.33 1.60 -34.71
C GLY A 785 -23.92 1.16 -34.34
N THR A 786 -23.43 0.08 -34.96
CA THR A 786 -22.01 -0.25 -35.00
C THR A 786 -21.47 -0.05 -36.41
N ASN A 787 -20.27 0.52 -36.52
CA ASN A 787 -19.58 0.79 -37.78
C ASN A 787 -18.23 0.08 -37.87
N ALA A 788 -17.95 -0.86 -36.96
CA ALA A 788 -16.71 -1.63 -37.00
C ALA A 788 -16.74 -2.58 -38.21
N PRO A 789 -15.76 -2.51 -39.14
CA PRO A 789 -15.68 -3.45 -40.26
C PRO A 789 -15.38 -4.86 -39.73
N GLY A 790 -15.73 -5.90 -40.49
CA GLY A 790 -15.34 -7.29 -40.18
C GLY A 790 -16.02 -7.91 -38.95
N ILE A 791 -17.11 -7.33 -38.44
CA ILE A 791 -17.93 -7.95 -37.39
C ILE A 791 -18.82 -9.06 -37.97
N ASP A 792 -19.05 -10.10 -37.18
CA ASP A 792 -19.91 -11.23 -37.56
C ASP A 792 -21.38 -10.81 -37.76
N LEU A 793 -21.75 -9.63 -37.27
CA LEU A 793 -23.10 -9.08 -37.38
C LEU A 793 -23.48 -8.85 -38.84
N GLY A 794 -22.49 -8.52 -39.69
CA GLY A 794 -22.74 -8.18 -41.08
C GLY A 794 -23.78 -7.07 -41.25
N ASP A 795 -24.38 -7.00 -42.42
CA ASP A 795 -25.48 -6.07 -42.73
C ASP A 795 -26.86 -6.72 -42.62
N GLU A 796 -26.90 -8.00 -42.23
CA GLU A 796 -28.12 -8.81 -42.21
C GLU A 796 -28.70 -9.00 -40.79
N ARG A 797 -27.98 -8.61 -39.73
CA ARG A 797 -28.32 -9.00 -38.35
C ARG A 797 -28.66 -7.79 -37.47
N ILE A 798 -29.73 -7.95 -36.69
CA ILE A 798 -30.10 -7.07 -35.58
C ILE A 798 -30.09 -7.88 -34.29
N ILE A 799 -29.52 -7.35 -33.22
CA ILE A 799 -29.53 -7.99 -31.90
C ILE A 799 -30.33 -7.14 -30.91
N LEU A 800 -31.26 -7.78 -30.20
CA LEU A 800 -31.99 -7.24 -29.07
C LEU A 800 -31.39 -7.80 -27.79
N GLY A 801 -31.19 -6.93 -26.80
CA GLY A 801 -30.58 -7.35 -25.55
C GLY A 801 -30.97 -6.49 -24.35
N GLN A 802 -30.70 -7.02 -23.17
CA GLN A 802 -30.66 -6.25 -21.93
C GLN A 802 -29.23 -5.74 -21.70
N THR A 803 -29.06 -4.48 -21.30
CA THR A 803 -27.74 -3.93 -20.98
C THR A 803 -27.12 -4.68 -19.79
N ASN A 804 -25.81 -4.55 -19.60
CA ASN A 804 -25.07 -5.15 -18.48
C ASN A 804 -25.13 -6.69 -18.42
N THR A 805 -25.46 -7.36 -19.53
CA THR A 805 -25.47 -8.83 -19.61
C THR A 805 -24.09 -9.38 -19.98
N LEU A 806 -23.37 -8.72 -20.89
CA LEU A 806 -21.96 -9.00 -21.18
C LEU A 806 -21.10 -8.20 -20.20
N ALA A 807 -20.14 -8.85 -19.54
CA ALA A 807 -19.13 -8.18 -18.74
C ALA A 807 -17.84 -7.99 -19.54
N TYR A 808 -17.28 -6.79 -19.48
CA TYR A 808 -15.95 -6.43 -19.97
C TYR A 808 -15.11 -5.93 -18.80
N THR A 809 -14.04 -6.66 -18.50
CA THR A 809 -13.14 -6.36 -17.39
C THR A 809 -11.75 -6.04 -17.92
N ILE A 810 -11.16 -4.93 -17.48
CA ILE A 810 -9.76 -4.59 -17.74
C ILE A 810 -8.93 -4.90 -16.50
N ALA A 811 -7.89 -5.72 -16.68
CA ALA A 811 -6.92 -6.06 -15.63
C ALA A 811 -5.65 -5.21 -15.73
N LYS A 812 -5.15 -5.01 -16.96
CA LYS A 812 -4.05 -4.09 -17.27
C LYS A 812 -4.49 -3.20 -18.43
N PRO A 813 -4.59 -1.86 -18.22
CA PRO A 813 -4.89 -0.93 -19.30
C PRO A 813 -3.82 -0.99 -20.40
N PHE A 814 -4.18 -0.58 -21.60
CA PHE A 814 -3.24 -0.54 -22.72
C PHE A 814 -1.99 0.28 -22.37
N SER A 815 -0.83 -0.33 -22.39
CA SER A 815 0.46 0.35 -22.18
C SER A 815 1.44 -0.05 -23.26
N MET A 816 2.26 0.90 -23.71
CA MET A 816 3.30 0.66 -24.72
C MET A 816 4.64 0.36 -24.03
N GLY A 817 5.38 -0.62 -24.56
CA GLY A 817 6.74 -0.96 -24.13
C GLY A 817 7.79 0.05 -24.61
N GLU A 818 9.07 -0.23 -24.40
CA GLU A 818 10.17 0.62 -24.89
C GLU A 818 10.27 0.60 -26.42
N VAL A 819 10.75 1.70 -27.01
CA VAL A 819 10.98 1.76 -28.47
C VAL A 819 12.23 0.96 -28.82
N GLN A 820 12.10 0.07 -29.80
CA GLN A 820 13.19 -0.80 -30.26
C GLN A 820 13.48 -0.57 -31.75
N GLU A 821 14.69 -0.90 -32.18
CA GLU A 821 15.01 -0.89 -33.62
C GLU A 821 14.32 -2.07 -34.29
N ALA A 822 13.52 -1.78 -35.32
CA ALA A 822 12.72 -2.78 -36.01
C ALA A 822 13.61 -3.78 -36.75
N ARG A 823 13.10 -5.01 -36.93
CA ARG A 823 13.84 -6.11 -37.54
C ARG A 823 13.06 -6.76 -38.67
N ASN A 824 13.79 -7.23 -39.69
CA ASN A 824 13.18 -8.08 -40.72
C ASN A 824 12.99 -9.54 -40.22
N SER A 825 12.37 -10.37 -41.05
CA SER A 825 12.16 -11.81 -40.78
C SER A 825 13.45 -12.62 -40.56
N GLN A 826 14.61 -12.07 -40.90
CA GLN A 826 15.94 -12.66 -40.69
C GLN A 826 16.65 -12.08 -39.44
N GLY A 827 15.98 -11.21 -38.66
CA GLY A 827 16.51 -10.58 -37.45
C GLY A 827 17.47 -9.40 -37.70
N GLN A 828 17.64 -8.98 -38.96
CA GLN A 828 18.47 -7.83 -39.33
C GLN A 828 17.73 -6.53 -39.05
N LEU A 829 18.47 -5.52 -38.58
CA LEU A 829 17.91 -4.19 -38.35
C LEU A 829 17.40 -3.59 -39.66
N ILE A 830 16.20 -3.03 -39.63
CA ILE A 830 15.67 -2.17 -40.69
C ILE A 830 15.73 -0.71 -40.21
N GLY A 831 15.78 0.25 -41.13
CA GLY A 831 15.83 1.69 -40.83
C GLY A 831 14.53 2.26 -40.22
N ALA A 832 13.91 1.52 -39.31
CA ALA A 832 12.65 1.88 -38.66
C ALA A 832 12.71 1.52 -37.18
N LYS A 833 11.86 2.17 -36.40
CA LYS A 833 11.66 1.87 -34.98
C LYS A 833 10.32 1.20 -34.79
N GLU A 834 10.28 0.15 -33.99
CA GLU A 834 9.07 -0.57 -33.62
C GLU A 834 8.81 -0.45 -32.12
N GLN A 835 7.53 -0.44 -31.77
CA GLN A 835 7.08 -0.46 -30.39
C GLN A 835 5.81 -1.27 -30.33
N TYR A 836 5.68 -2.10 -29.30
CA TYR A 836 4.45 -2.86 -29.06
C TYR A 836 3.72 -2.35 -27.82
N GLY A 837 2.40 -2.38 -27.88
CA GLY A 837 1.51 -2.15 -26.76
C GLY A 837 0.67 -3.36 -26.46
N GLU A 838 0.27 -3.47 -25.21
CA GLU A 838 -0.54 -4.58 -24.72
C GLU A 838 -1.61 -4.15 -23.71
N GLU A 839 -2.79 -4.76 -23.81
CA GLU A 839 -3.90 -4.65 -22.87
C GLU A 839 -4.31 -6.04 -22.41
N TYR A 840 -4.62 -6.20 -21.12
CA TYR A 840 -5.11 -7.46 -20.56
C TYR A 840 -6.54 -7.28 -20.12
N ASN A 841 -7.44 -8.02 -20.75
CA ASN A 841 -8.88 -7.88 -20.54
C ASN A 841 -9.60 -9.23 -20.60
N ALA A 842 -10.83 -9.26 -20.10
CA ALA A 842 -11.69 -10.43 -20.15
C ALA A 842 -13.11 -10.06 -20.58
N LEU A 843 -13.73 -11.00 -21.30
CA LEU A 843 -15.12 -10.92 -21.73
C LEU A 843 -15.85 -12.18 -21.27
N LYS A 844 -17.03 -12.00 -20.68
CA LYS A 844 -17.87 -13.14 -20.29
C LYS A 844 -19.35 -12.77 -20.22
N VAL A 845 -20.17 -13.59 -20.88
CA VAL A 845 -21.59 -13.71 -20.55
C VAL A 845 -21.76 -14.98 -19.70
N PRO A 846 -22.29 -14.89 -18.47
CA PRO A 846 -22.66 -16.08 -17.71
C PRO A 846 -23.73 -16.87 -18.48
N GLU A 847 -23.55 -18.17 -18.67
CA GLU A 847 -24.42 -19.02 -19.49
C GLU A 847 -25.92 -18.88 -19.16
N PRO A 848 -26.35 -18.80 -17.87
CA PRO A 848 -27.77 -18.64 -17.53
C PRO A 848 -28.37 -17.30 -17.96
N LEU A 849 -27.55 -16.30 -18.30
CA LEU A 849 -27.99 -14.98 -18.73
C LEU A 849 -28.08 -14.83 -20.25
N ARG A 850 -27.65 -15.82 -21.03
CA ARG A 850 -27.71 -15.76 -22.51
C ARG A 850 -29.14 -15.59 -23.04
N ASN A 851 -30.14 -16.02 -22.28
CA ASN A 851 -31.56 -15.85 -22.61
C ASN A 851 -32.00 -14.37 -22.70
N ARG A 852 -31.18 -13.43 -22.22
CA ARG A 852 -31.40 -11.98 -22.30
C ARG A 852 -31.02 -11.36 -23.65
N PHE A 853 -30.52 -12.17 -24.59
CA PHE A 853 -30.31 -11.75 -25.97
C PHE A 853 -31.27 -12.48 -26.93
N MET A 854 -31.58 -11.85 -28.04
CA MET A 854 -32.34 -12.41 -29.16
C MET A 854 -31.93 -11.71 -30.43
N SER A 855 -31.92 -12.42 -31.56
CA SER A 855 -31.48 -11.85 -32.82
C SER A 855 -32.61 -11.81 -33.85
N ILE A 856 -32.48 -10.93 -34.85
CA ILE A 856 -33.33 -10.87 -36.04
C ILE A 856 -32.41 -10.92 -37.25
N LEU A 857 -32.72 -11.80 -38.19
CA LEU A 857 -32.02 -11.93 -39.46
C LEU A 857 -32.88 -11.31 -40.57
N TYR A 858 -32.37 -10.30 -41.25
CA TYR A 858 -32.94 -9.70 -42.43
C TYR A 858 -32.11 -10.14 -43.65
N TYR A 859 -32.67 -11.00 -44.51
CA TYR A 859 -31.93 -11.65 -45.59
C TYR A 859 -32.80 -11.84 -46.82
N SER A 860 -32.17 -11.92 -48.00
CA SER A 860 -32.85 -12.23 -49.26
C SER A 860 -33.04 -13.74 -49.38
N ALA A 861 -34.28 -14.20 -49.51
CA ALA A 861 -34.59 -15.61 -49.68
C ALA A 861 -34.25 -16.14 -51.09
N ALA A 862 -34.26 -15.28 -52.12
CA ALA A 862 -33.91 -15.60 -53.50
C ALA A 862 -32.43 -15.35 -53.81
N GLY A 863 -31.79 -14.44 -53.08
CA GLY A 863 -30.35 -14.14 -53.19
C GLY A 863 -29.45 -15.11 -52.43
N ARG A 864 -30.06 -16.01 -51.65
CA ARG A 864 -29.42 -17.14 -50.97
C ARG A 864 -29.83 -18.44 -51.62
#